data_AF-A0A7Y5W7V9-F1
#
_entry.id   AF-A0A7Y5W7V9-F1
#
_cell.length_a   1.000
_cell.length_b   1.000
_cell.length_c   1.000
_cell.angle_alpha   90.00
_cell.angle_beta   90.00
_cell.angle_gamma   90.00
#
_symmetry.space_group_name_H-M   'P 1'
#
loop_
_entity.id
_entity.type
_entity.pdbx_description
1 polymer ?
#
loop_
_entity_poly.entity_id
_entity_poly.type
_entity_poly.pdbx_seq_one_letter_code
_entity_poly.pdbx_strand_id
1 'polypeptide(L)'
;MRHLRALVVVGLAGLATGIASGGPDVIVGDLPDVANYTTSGPVSGMRAYAVGTTSCNIGDTPLTWIDCSNSNDPQCRNHPVISQNMYRIIDGRFEQIGQAWLKHGFCALQGTVCSACTPGGNCDALFPGCSDPYSAGLNGSQGGLGPKSEVNPSTGYFPYPFINQGSGDATLRKRLLVAETDIDVAGAIYFVSSMYIQPEDAAFGNDNNNQSYRRITFSAAPARNLLLQDSTQRTKPAVFAWRDHGLGVGQPDPNVILTSVDVPGDGRFWVAAKARDLGAGQWRYSYAVQNLTSERAGQAFSVPIPAGANVTNINFRDVDYHSGEPYTNTNWTSTLAGNVLTWQGQTFAQNANANALRWDTVYTFWFDCNIPPAGGNATLALFKAGTPGSMTAATVIPSPDGQLHPFNDACLLATQVGVGQTPFNTTNATTDGPTECLQSGYNQIGADIWFTFTAVCNGSHTIHTCGSSFDTKIAVYAGSTCPTSAGTALACNDDAAAGSACSGTLQSSVTFSATQGSTYLIRVGGYASGTNPPAMGAGTLTVVSPNCGPVPPSNDNCANADWVAAGTAVASSTSLATLDGTATCGASSGTPDVWFRYRPASSASVTVTTCNSSIPGGTTNYDTVLSLHSACGGTQLACNDDASGCGLQSRITYSMTAGTTYWIRVSGYSGSTGNFSLLVTGGGGVIPPTPPANDDCANRIGVGLGTHNFTTVAATTDGPAHAACNYFGNNQITNDIWFNYPSLCTGVLTVTTCNTAGFDTKIAVYDGAGCTNLDSRLLSCVDDTSGCGTTTTVTVNVVSGQNYTIRLGGYNGATGSGQWTLSCVPGSSCPPCVADFNDSGGTPDDADVTAFFEAWNNGDECADSNGSGGTPDDADVTEFFTLWNNGGC
;
A
#
# COMPACT_ATOMS: atom_id res chain seq x y z
N MET A 1 21.90 -14.04 53.52
CA MET A 1 22.68 -13.99 52.27
C MET A 1 22.63 -15.34 51.56
N ARG A 2 21.74 -15.50 50.58
CA ARG A 2 21.82 -16.48 49.47
C ARG A 2 21.04 -15.88 48.31
N HIS A 3 21.67 -15.70 47.15
CA HIS A 3 20.98 -15.21 45.96
C HIS A 3 20.46 -16.41 45.15
N LEU A 4 19.15 -16.47 44.92
CA LEU A 4 18.60 -17.17 43.76
C LEU A 4 18.50 -16.14 42.63
N ARG A 5 18.97 -16.49 41.43
CA ARG A 5 18.65 -15.74 40.22
C ARG A 5 17.33 -16.28 39.66
N ALA A 6 16.34 -15.42 39.50
CA ALA A 6 15.16 -15.75 38.70
C ALA A 6 15.54 -15.73 37.21
N LEU A 7 15.15 -16.76 36.47
CA LEU A 7 15.34 -16.82 35.02
C LEU A 7 14.09 -16.25 34.35
N VAL A 8 14.19 -15.05 33.79
CA VAL A 8 13.10 -14.45 33.01
C VAL A 8 13.14 -15.03 31.60
N VAL A 9 12.14 -15.84 31.25
CA VAL A 9 11.92 -16.30 29.88
C VAL A 9 11.04 -15.27 29.18
N VAL A 10 11.64 -14.46 28.32
CA VAL A 10 10.89 -13.58 27.41
C VAL A 10 10.49 -14.41 26.19
N GLY A 11 9.18 -14.59 25.99
CA GLY A 11 8.65 -15.18 24.76
C GLY A 11 8.69 -14.15 23.64
N LEU A 12 9.33 -14.47 22.51
CA LEU A 12 9.21 -13.66 21.30
C LEU A 12 7.83 -13.89 20.69
N ALA A 13 7.05 -12.82 20.54
CA ALA A 13 5.95 -12.79 19.59
C ALA A 13 6.55 -12.46 18.21
N GLY A 14 6.40 -13.36 17.25
CA GLY A 14 6.81 -13.11 15.87
C GLY A 14 5.80 -12.21 15.16
N LEU A 15 6.24 -11.04 14.68
CA LEU A 15 5.48 -10.24 13.72
C LEU A 15 5.71 -10.83 12.33
N ALA A 16 4.64 -11.29 11.68
CA ALA A 16 4.67 -11.75 10.30
C ALA A 16 4.52 -10.55 9.35
N THR A 17 5.58 -10.20 8.63
CA THR A 17 5.51 -9.26 7.49
C THR A 17 5.20 -10.05 6.23
N GLY A 18 4.05 -9.78 5.61
CA GLY A 18 3.55 -10.57 4.47
C GLY A 18 4.41 -10.44 3.22
N ILE A 19 5.16 -11.48 2.91
CA ILE A 19 5.38 -11.89 1.51
C ILE A 19 4.05 -12.48 1.03
N ALA A 20 3.63 -12.22 -0.21
CA ALA A 20 2.45 -12.86 -0.79
C ALA A 20 2.62 -14.39 -0.73
N SER A 21 1.69 -15.06 -0.07
CA SER A 21 1.85 -16.45 0.35
C SER A 21 1.41 -17.38 -0.78
N GLY A 22 2.39 -17.97 -1.48
CA GLY A 22 2.16 -18.96 -2.54
C GLY A 22 1.26 -20.08 -2.02
N GLY A 23 0.11 -20.23 -2.67
CA GLY A 23 -1.15 -20.64 -2.08
C GLY A 23 -2.35 -20.16 -2.92
N PRO A 24 -3.57 -20.57 -2.58
CA PRO A 24 -4.78 -20.03 -3.17
C PRO A 24 -5.15 -18.66 -2.54
N ASP A 25 -5.89 -17.83 -3.28
CA ASP A 25 -6.29 -16.47 -2.88
C ASP A 25 -7.67 -16.17 -3.49
N VAL A 26 -8.73 -16.01 -2.68
CA VAL A 26 -10.13 -15.99 -3.15
C VAL A 26 -10.85 -14.64 -3.00
N ILE A 27 -10.81 -13.86 -4.09
CA ILE A 27 -11.44 -12.53 -4.15
C ILE A 27 -12.87 -12.58 -4.69
N VAL A 28 -13.68 -11.56 -4.38
CA VAL A 28 -14.84 -11.20 -5.23
C VAL A 28 -14.34 -10.58 -6.54
N GLY A 29 -14.39 -11.34 -7.64
CA GLY A 29 -14.03 -10.90 -8.98
C GLY A 29 -15.11 -10.04 -9.67
N ASP A 30 -16.40 -10.24 -9.38
CA ASP A 30 -17.48 -9.33 -9.81
C ASP A 30 -18.73 -9.45 -8.92
N LEU A 31 -19.58 -8.44 -8.96
CA LEU A 31 -20.95 -8.41 -8.41
C LEU A 31 -21.95 -8.24 -9.57
N PRO A 32 -22.25 -9.30 -10.36
CA PRO A 32 -22.82 -9.18 -11.70
C PRO A 32 -24.34 -8.95 -11.77
N ASP A 33 -25.13 -9.44 -10.80
CA ASP A 33 -26.60 -9.31 -10.79
C ASP A 33 -27.17 -9.03 -9.39
N VAL A 34 -28.48 -8.77 -9.32
CA VAL A 34 -29.19 -8.37 -8.10
C VAL A 34 -30.62 -8.90 -8.09
N ALA A 35 -31.16 -9.17 -6.90
CA ALA A 35 -32.54 -9.61 -6.68
C ALA A 35 -33.23 -8.77 -5.60
N ASN A 36 -34.54 -8.60 -5.74
CA ASN A 36 -35.41 -7.90 -4.79
C ASN A 36 -36.61 -8.80 -4.47
N TYR A 37 -36.81 -9.09 -3.19
CA TYR A 37 -37.88 -9.96 -2.69
C TYR A 37 -39.07 -9.17 -2.13
N THR A 38 -38.97 -7.83 -2.15
CA THR A 38 -39.93 -6.87 -1.60
C THR A 38 -40.40 -5.86 -2.65
N THR A 39 -40.62 -6.32 -3.89
CA THR A 39 -41.00 -5.47 -5.05
C THR A 39 -42.37 -4.80 -4.92
N SER A 40 -43.27 -5.32 -4.07
CA SER A 40 -44.60 -4.73 -3.84
C SER A 40 -44.60 -3.59 -2.81
N GLY A 41 -43.50 -3.40 -2.08
CA GLY A 41 -43.41 -2.50 -0.93
C GLY A 41 -42.60 -3.13 0.22
N PRO A 42 -42.25 -2.35 1.26
CA PRO A 42 -41.53 -2.88 2.42
C PRO A 42 -42.43 -3.76 3.29
N VAL A 43 -41.87 -4.83 3.85
CA VAL A 43 -42.53 -5.68 4.84
C VAL A 43 -42.03 -5.25 6.22
N SER A 44 -42.93 -4.89 7.14
CA SER A 44 -42.58 -4.40 8.49
C SER A 44 -41.58 -3.24 8.50
N GLY A 45 -41.60 -2.37 7.48
CA GLY A 45 -40.66 -1.25 7.33
C GLY A 45 -39.31 -1.63 6.68
N MET A 46 -39.09 -2.90 6.34
CA MET A 46 -37.84 -3.41 5.77
C MET A 46 -37.98 -3.86 4.31
N ARG A 47 -36.87 -3.80 3.58
CA ARG A 47 -36.67 -4.40 2.25
C ARG A 47 -35.72 -5.59 2.36
N ALA A 48 -35.87 -6.54 1.42
CA ALA A 48 -35.02 -7.72 1.34
C ALA A 48 -34.46 -7.91 -0.07
N TYR A 49 -33.14 -7.98 -0.16
CA TYR A 49 -32.38 -8.07 -1.40
C TYR A 49 -31.44 -9.27 -1.42
N ALA A 50 -30.82 -9.51 -2.57
CA ALA A 50 -29.59 -10.28 -2.69
C ALA A 50 -28.75 -9.73 -3.85
N VAL A 51 -27.46 -10.06 -3.85
CA VAL A 51 -26.46 -9.63 -4.83
C VAL A 51 -25.72 -10.88 -5.31
N GLY A 52 -25.56 -11.03 -6.62
CA GLY A 52 -24.75 -12.09 -7.20
C GLY A 52 -23.26 -11.83 -6.99
N THR A 53 -22.48 -12.90 -7.04
CA THR A 53 -21.06 -12.89 -6.70
C THR A 53 -20.32 -13.81 -7.65
N THR A 54 -19.32 -13.29 -8.32
CA THR A 54 -18.34 -14.10 -9.06
C THR A 54 -17.06 -14.11 -8.24
N SER A 55 -16.64 -15.28 -7.76
CA SER A 55 -15.34 -15.45 -7.12
C SER A 55 -14.21 -15.37 -8.14
N CYS A 56 -12.98 -15.25 -7.65
CA CYS A 56 -11.77 -15.45 -8.43
C CYS A 56 -10.68 -16.06 -7.55
N ASN A 57 -10.09 -17.18 -7.99
CA ASN A 57 -8.82 -17.62 -7.43
C ASN A 57 -7.69 -16.90 -8.18
N ILE A 58 -7.06 -15.92 -7.53
CA ILE A 58 -5.91 -15.18 -8.09
C ILE A 58 -4.56 -15.74 -7.61
N GLY A 59 -4.58 -16.76 -6.74
CA GLY A 59 -3.41 -17.49 -6.27
C GLY A 59 -2.89 -18.52 -7.28
N ASP A 60 -1.82 -19.22 -6.90
CA ASP A 60 -1.06 -20.13 -7.76
C ASP A 60 -1.46 -21.61 -7.66
N THR A 61 -2.30 -21.95 -6.68
CA THR A 61 -2.75 -23.32 -6.39
C THR A 61 -4.29 -23.41 -6.29
N PRO A 62 -4.91 -24.58 -6.53
CA PRO A 62 -6.36 -24.72 -6.48
C PRO A 62 -6.91 -24.62 -5.05
N LEU A 63 -7.96 -23.82 -4.87
CA LEU A 63 -8.70 -23.67 -3.61
C LEU A 63 -9.79 -24.74 -3.52
N THR A 64 -9.91 -25.49 -2.42
CA THR A 64 -10.97 -26.50 -2.24
C THR A 64 -12.36 -25.86 -2.17
N TRP A 65 -13.38 -26.55 -2.70
CA TRP A 65 -14.75 -26.04 -2.87
C TRP A 65 -15.83 -27.11 -2.57
N ILE A 66 -15.54 -28.01 -1.62
CA ILE A 66 -16.36 -29.20 -1.31
C ILE A 66 -17.59 -28.83 -0.45
N ASP A 67 -18.78 -28.98 -1.03
CA ASP A 67 -20.03 -29.22 -0.29
C ASP A 67 -20.44 -30.69 -0.51
N CYS A 68 -20.45 -31.49 0.56
CA CYS A 68 -20.76 -32.91 0.46
C CYS A 68 -22.06 -33.29 1.16
N SER A 69 -22.82 -34.18 0.50
CA SER A 69 -24.16 -34.62 0.91
C SER A 69 -24.21 -35.48 2.19
N ASN A 70 -23.08 -35.70 2.86
CA ASN A 70 -22.96 -36.43 4.11
C ASN A 70 -22.47 -35.48 5.22
N SER A 71 -23.38 -35.10 6.12
CA SER A 71 -23.12 -34.15 7.22
C SER A 71 -22.11 -34.61 8.29
N ASN A 72 -21.44 -35.75 8.10
CA ASN A 72 -20.44 -36.29 9.00
C ASN A 72 -19.01 -36.28 8.41
N ASP A 73 -18.86 -35.84 7.15
CA ASP A 73 -17.55 -35.75 6.51
C ASP A 73 -16.86 -34.41 6.86
N PRO A 74 -15.66 -34.42 7.45
CA PRO A 74 -14.94 -33.19 7.82
C PRO A 74 -14.48 -32.36 6.61
N GLN A 75 -14.65 -32.83 5.37
CA GLN A 75 -14.38 -32.05 4.15
C GLN A 75 -15.54 -31.14 3.73
N CYS A 76 -16.80 -31.34 4.19
CA CYS A 76 -17.95 -30.54 3.74
C CYS A 76 -17.95 -29.07 4.20
N ARG A 77 -16.87 -28.65 4.84
CA ARG A 77 -16.59 -27.30 5.36
C ARG A 77 -15.41 -26.64 4.62
N ASN A 78 -14.89 -27.28 3.59
CA ASN A 78 -13.82 -26.77 2.72
C ASN A 78 -14.44 -26.17 1.45
N HIS A 79 -15.43 -25.29 1.64
CA HIS A 79 -16.02 -24.41 0.63
C HIS A 79 -16.17 -23.02 1.23
N PRO A 80 -16.20 -21.94 0.44
CA PRO A 80 -16.31 -20.61 1.00
C PRO A 80 -17.72 -20.29 1.50
N VAL A 81 -17.79 -19.48 2.54
CA VAL A 81 -19.00 -18.76 2.96
C VAL A 81 -18.94 -17.33 2.43
N ILE A 82 -20.08 -16.83 1.95
CA ILE A 82 -20.16 -15.64 1.10
C ILE A 82 -21.10 -14.62 1.72
N SER A 83 -20.59 -13.47 2.15
CA SER A 83 -21.38 -12.43 2.80
C SER A 83 -22.03 -11.46 1.80
N GLN A 84 -23.06 -10.74 2.24
CA GLN A 84 -23.69 -9.66 1.45
C GLN A 84 -24.06 -8.52 2.39
N ASN A 85 -23.71 -7.28 2.04
CA ASN A 85 -24.02 -6.09 2.84
C ASN A 85 -24.42 -4.90 1.95
N MET A 86 -25.04 -3.89 2.56
CA MET A 86 -25.39 -2.63 1.90
C MET A 86 -24.95 -1.44 2.74
N TYR A 87 -24.49 -0.39 2.08
CA TYR A 87 -23.92 0.81 2.69
C TYR A 87 -24.41 2.07 2.00
N ARG A 88 -24.24 3.20 2.67
CA ARG A 88 -24.35 4.53 2.05
C ARG A 88 -23.25 5.47 2.53
N ILE A 89 -22.96 6.47 1.71
CA ILE A 89 -22.41 7.76 2.15
C ILE A 89 -23.60 8.72 2.28
N ILE A 90 -23.69 9.46 3.39
CA ILE A 90 -24.69 10.52 3.62
C ILE A 90 -24.09 11.59 4.53
N ASP A 91 -24.32 12.89 4.25
CA ASP A 91 -23.80 14.01 5.05
C ASP A 91 -22.27 13.89 5.36
N GLY A 92 -21.50 13.45 4.36
CA GLY A 92 -20.05 13.28 4.45
C GLY A 92 -19.55 12.11 5.29
N ARG A 93 -20.42 11.23 5.82
CA ARG A 93 -20.05 10.02 6.59
C ARG A 93 -20.51 8.73 5.91
N PHE A 94 -19.80 7.62 6.16
CA PHE A 94 -20.13 6.29 5.65
C PHE A 94 -20.84 5.43 6.71
N GLU A 95 -21.86 4.69 6.29
CA GLU A 95 -22.71 3.88 7.17
C GLU A 95 -23.09 2.55 6.52
N GLN A 96 -23.03 1.44 7.27
CA GLN A 96 -23.66 0.18 6.85
C GLN A 96 -25.15 0.23 7.15
N ILE A 97 -26.00 0.04 6.14
CA ILE A 97 -27.46 0.10 6.26
C ILE A 97 -28.13 -1.28 6.21
N GLY A 98 -27.35 -2.34 5.97
CA GLY A 98 -27.85 -3.72 6.04
C GLY A 98 -26.77 -4.78 5.94
N GLN A 99 -27.14 -5.99 6.35
CA GLN A 99 -26.35 -7.21 6.22
C GLN A 99 -27.26 -8.39 5.85
N ALA A 100 -26.64 -9.52 5.51
CA ALA A 100 -27.30 -10.80 5.27
C ALA A 100 -26.69 -11.90 6.13
N TRP A 101 -27.37 -13.04 6.18
CA TRP A 101 -26.72 -14.33 6.44
C TRP A 101 -25.84 -14.72 5.24
N LEU A 102 -24.94 -15.67 5.46
CA LEU A 102 -23.92 -16.08 4.49
C LEU A 102 -24.42 -17.16 3.56
N LYS A 103 -24.15 -16.99 2.26
CA LYS A 103 -24.36 -18.05 1.27
C LYS A 103 -23.21 -19.05 1.36
N HIS A 104 -23.52 -20.33 1.56
CA HIS A 104 -22.53 -21.41 1.45
C HIS A 104 -22.28 -21.75 -0.04
N GLY A 105 -21.02 -21.76 -0.47
CA GLY A 105 -20.60 -22.29 -1.78
C GLY A 105 -20.90 -23.79 -1.91
N PHE A 106 -20.97 -24.31 -3.14
CA PHE A 106 -21.33 -25.72 -3.37
C PHE A 106 -20.77 -26.36 -4.66
N CYS A 107 -20.27 -25.55 -5.60
CA CYS A 107 -19.76 -26.03 -6.88
C CYS A 107 -18.98 -24.89 -7.53
N ALA A 108 -17.71 -25.10 -7.86
CA ALA A 108 -16.89 -24.15 -8.60
C ALA A 108 -16.98 -24.41 -10.12
N LEU A 109 -17.58 -23.48 -10.88
CA LEU A 109 -17.89 -23.66 -12.31
C LEU A 109 -16.75 -23.34 -13.30
N GLN A 110 -15.60 -22.88 -12.82
CA GLN A 110 -14.38 -22.63 -13.62
C GLN A 110 -14.53 -21.69 -14.83
N GLY A 111 -15.22 -20.56 -14.65
CA GLY A 111 -15.28 -19.48 -15.64
C GLY A 111 -13.98 -18.67 -15.76
N THR A 112 -13.96 -17.69 -16.68
CA THR A 112 -12.77 -16.89 -17.04
C THR A 112 -12.90 -15.40 -16.67
N VAL A 113 -13.60 -15.06 -15.57
CA VAL A 113 -13.83 -13.65 -15.19
C VAL A 113 -12.59 -13.00 -14.53
N CYS A 114 -11.62 -13.81 -14.10
CA CYS A 114 -10.36 -13.36 -13.49
C CYS A 114 -9.30 -13.15 -14.55
N SER A 115 -8.94 -14.25 -15.23
CA SER A 115 -7.94 -14.34 -16.29
C SER A 115 -8.20 -15.62 -17.12
N ALA A 116 -7.18 -16.18 -17.76
CA ALA A 116 -7.27 -17.46 -18.45
C ALA A 116 -7.32 -18.62 -17.44
N CYS A 117 -8.51 -19.21 -17.27
CA CYS A 117 -8.72 -20.36 -16.38
C CYS A 117 -8.10 -21.65 -16.91
N THR A 118 -7.45 -22.42 -16.03
CA THR A 118 -7.02 -23.81 -16.29
C THR A 118 -7.83 -24.79 -15.44
N PRO A 119 -9.01 -25.27 -15.93
CA PRO A 119 -9.94 -26.04 -15.12
C PRO A 119 -9.49 -27.49 -14.87
N GLY A 120 -9.51 -27.94 -13.62
CA GLY A 120 -9.25 -29.35 -13.26
C GLY A 120 -10.39 -30.34 -13.53
N GLY A 121 -11.53 -29.88 -14.07
CA GLY A 121 -12.61 -30.74 -14.56
C GLY A 121 -13.59 -31.28 -13.50
N ASN A 122 -13.52 -30.81 -12.25
CA ASN A 122 -14.54 -31.04 -11.23
C ASN A 122 -15.07 -29.72 -10.65
N CYS A 123 -16.09 -29.83 -9.80
CA CYS A 123 -16.71 -28.73 -9.06
C CYS A 123 -16.08 -28.49 -7.68
N ASP A 124 -15.13 -29.33 -7.27
CA ASP A 124 -14.72 -29.50 -5.87
C ASP A 124 -13.47 -28.68 -5.52
N ALA A 125 -12.92 -27.93 -6.47
CA ALA A 125 -11.88 -26.91 -6.26
C ALA A 125 -11.96 -25.80 -7.31
N LEU A 126 -11.67 -24.55 -6.96
CA LEU A 126 -11.52 -23.43 -7.88
C LEU A 126 -10.04 -23.26 -8.27
N PHE A 127 -9.73 -23.43 -9.56
CA PHE A 127 -8.35 -23.47 -10.04
C PHE A 127 -7.76 -22.07 -10.27
N PRO A 128 -6.43 -21.90 -10.30
CA PRO A 128 -5.77 -20.63 -10.59
C PRO A 128 -6.30 -19.93 -11.85
N GLY A 129 -6.59 -18.64 -11.73
CA GLY A 129 -7.17 -17.81 -12.81
C GLY A 129 -8.65 -18.07 -13.10
N CYS A 130 -9.28 -19.04 -12.43
CA CYS A 130 -10.67 -19.40 -12.63
C CYS A 130 -11.63 -18.64 -11.71
N SER A 131 -12.87 -18.46 -12.18
CA SER A 131 -13.96 -17.78 -11.47
C SER A 131 -15.17 -18.69 -11.22
N ASP A 132 -15.86 -18.54 -10.09
CA ASP A 132 -17.15 -19.21 -9.85
C ASP A 132 -18.32 -18.21 -9.65
N PRO A 133 -19.33 -18.18 -10.54
CA PRO A 133 -20.46 -17.25 -10.46
C PRO A 133 -21.69 -17.85 -9.76
N TYR A 134 -22.08 -17.27 -8.62
CA TYR A 134 -23.42 -17.44 -8.03
C TYR A 134 -24.30 -16.22 -8.34
N SER A 135 -25.51 -16.46 -8.84
CA SER A 135 -26.49 -15.40 -9.07
C SER A 135 -27.13 -14.91 -7.76
N ALA A 136 -27.67 -13.69 -7.77
CA ALA A 136 -28.44 -13.13 -6.66
C ALA A 136 -29.61 -14.04 -6.23
N GLY A 137 -30.16 -14.84 -7.15
CA GLY A 137 -31.18 -15.85 -6.84
C GLY A 137 -30.66 -16.99 -5.95
N LEU A 138 -29.42 -17.44 -6.17
CA LEU A 138 -28.74 -18.43 -5.31
C LEU A 138 -28.31 -17.81 -3.99
N ASN A 139 -27.79 -16.58 -4.03
CA ASN A 139 -27.31 -15.84 -2.87
C ASN A 139 -28.44 -15.33 -1.94
N GLY A 140 -29.67 -15.23 -2.44
CA GLY A 140 -30.90 -14.97 -1.66
C GLY A 140 -31.73 -16.22 -1.34
N SER A 141 -31.21 -17.42 -1.59
CA SER A 141 -31.93 -18.69 -1.41
C SER A 141 -31.98 -19.13 0.06
N GLN A 142 -33.19 -19.23 0.61
CA GLN A 142 -33.43 -19.52 2.03
C GLN A 142 -32.74 -20.78 2.56
N GLY A 143 -32.57 -21.81 1.71
CA GLY A 143 -31.95 -23.08 2.08
C GLY A 143 -30.43 -23.14 1.92
N GLY A 144 -29.80 -22.11 1.34
CA GLY A 144 -28.33 -22.03 1.17
C GLY A 144 -27.67 -21.00 2.08
N LEU A 145 -28.39 -20.49 3.08
CA LEU A 145 -27.99 -19.36 3.93
C LEU A 145 -27.81 -19.78 5.40
N GLY A 146 -26.63 -19.53 5.97
CA GLY A 146 -26.25 -19.78 7.37
C GLY A 146 -25.78 -18.50 8.12
N PRO A 147 -25.82 -18.44 9.46
CA PRO A 147 -25.52 -17.24 10.23
C PRO A 147 -24.04 -16.82 10.19
N LYS A 148 -23.75 -15.52 10.36
CA LYS A 148 -22.38 -15.01 10.55
C LYS A 148 -21.75 -15.49 11.87
N SER A 149 -22.56 -15.83 12.87
CA SER A 149 -22.09 -16.26 14.20
C SER A 149 -21.50 -17.68 14.28
N GLU A 150 -21.67 -18.52 13.26
CA GLU A 150 -21.02 -19.83 13.20
C GLU A 150 -19.60 -19.79 12.61
N VAL A 151 -19.18 -18.66 12.04
CA VAL A 151 -17.93 -18.51 11.30
C VAL A 151 -16.89 -17.78 12.14
N ASN A 152 -15.74 -18.42 12.32
CA ASN A 152 -14.48 -17.78 12.68
C ASN A 152 -13.80 -17.30 11.37
N PRO A 153 -13.81 -15.98 11.08
CA PRO A 153 -13.27 -15.41 9.85
C PRO A 153 -11.76 -15.63 9.66
N SER A 154 -10.94 -15.36 10.68
CA SER A 154 -9.46 -15.40 10.65
C SER A 154 -8.86 -16.80 10.48
N THR A 155 -9.70 -17.82 10.30
CA THR A 155 -9.31 -19.20 10.00
C THR A 155 -10.22 -19.86 8.95
N GLY A 156 -11.15 -19.08 8.37
CA GLY A 156 -12.30 -19.55 7.60
C GLY A 156 -13.16 -20.63 8.29
N TYR A 157 -13.00 -20.87 9.60
CA TYR A 157 -13.61 -22.03 10.23
C TYR A 157 -15.10 -21.84 10.47
N PHE A 158 -15.93 -22.73 9.91
CA PHE A 158 -17.31 -22.95 10.33
C PHE A 158 -17.59 -24.45 10.63
N PRO A 159 -18.61 -24.76 11.45
CA PRO A 159 -19.11 -26.12 11.65
C PRO A 159 -19.96 -26.57 10.45
N TYR A 160 -19.98 -27.88 10.19
CA TYR A 160 -20.92 -28.50 9.24
C TYR A 160 -21.63 -29.68 9.94
N PRO A 161 -22.95 -29.86 9.75
CA PRO A 161 -23.86 -29.02 8.98
C PRO A 161 -24.17 -27.71 9.72
N PHE A 162 -24.21 -26.60 8.98
CA PHE A 162 -24.48 -25.26 9.52
C PHE A 162 -25.96 -25.05 9.90
N ILE A 163 -26.23 -24.05 10.76
CA ILE A 163 -27.58 -23.68 11.19
C ILE A 163 -28.36 -23.07 10.02
N ASN A 164 -29.24 -23.88 9.44
CA ASN A 164 -30.10 -23.48 8.33
C ASN A 164 -31.48 -22.93 8.81
N GLN A 165 -31.68 -22.69 10.11
CA GLN A 165 -32.98 -22.30 10.68
C GLN A 165 -33.01 -20.83 11.13
N GLY A 166 -33.39 -19.93 10.21
CA GLY A 166 -33.58 -18.50 10.50
C GLY A 166 -35.00 -18.16 11.00
N SER A 167 -35.11 -17.26 11.97
CA SER A 167 -36.37 -16.72 12.51
C SER A 167 -36.85 -15.47 11.75
N GLY A 168 -38.04 -14.97 12.08
CA GLY A 168 -38.65 -13.79 11.43
C GLY A 168 -39.45 -14.13 10.17
N ASP A 169 -39.88 -13.08 9.45
CA ASP A 169 -40.70 -13.20 8.23
C ASP A 169 -39.96 -13.92 7.09
N ALA A 170 -40.64 -14.82 6.35
CA ALA A 170 -40.02 -15.66 5.32
C ALA A 170 -39.59 -14.91 4.03
N THR A 171 -40.11 -13.70 3.83
CA THR A 171 -39.68 -12.76 2.77
C THR A 171 -38.39 -12.06 3.18
N LEU A 172 -38.29 -11.66 4.45
CA LEU A 172 -37.20 -10.85 4.97
C LEU A 172 -35.99 -11.65 5.42
N ARG A 173 -36.20 -12.71 6.20
CA ARG A 173 -35.14 -13.38 6.98
C ARG A 173 -33.99 -13.90 6.12
N LYS A 174 -32.79 -13.95 6.71
CA LYS A 174 -31.50 -14.36 6.13
C LYS A 174 -30.98 -13.52 4.95
N ARG A 175 -31.85 -12.84 4.20
CA ARG A 175 -31.49 -12.03 3.04
C ARG A 175 -30.82 -10.73 3.45
N LEU A 176 -30.28 -9.99 2.47
CA LEU A 176 -29.74 -8.66 2.69
C LEU A 176 -30.88 -7.71 3.09
N LEU A 177 -30.91 -7.38 4.38
CA LEU A 177 -32.02 -6.72 5.06
C LEU A 177 -31.68 -5.25 5.32
N VAL A 178 -32.54 -4.33 4.86
CA VAL A 178 -32.31 -2.88 4.89
C VAL A 178 -33.62 -2.16 5.25
N ALA A 179 -33.57 -1.08 6.03
CA ALA A 179 -34.76 -0.28 6.35
C ALA A 179 -35.21 0.58 5.15
N GLU A 180 -36.53 0.69 4.92
CA GLU A 180 -37.10 1.57 3.87
C GLU A 180 -36.70 3.03 4.08
N THR A 181 -36.57 3.46 5.34
CA THR A 181 -36.16 4.82 5.72
C THR A 181 -34.70 5.12 5.41
N ASP A 182 -33.87 4.10 5.14
CA ASP A 182 -32.44 4.29 4.87
C ASP A 182 -32.07 4.29 3.37
N ILE A 183 -33.00 3.90 2.49
CA ILE A 183 -32.80 3.87 1.03
C ILE A 183 -33.45 5.07 0.31
N ASP A 184 -32.88 5.47 -0.82
CA ASP A 184 -33.30 6.65 -1.62
C ASP A 184 -33.36 7.98 -0.83
N VAL A 185 -32.58 8.09 0.24
CA VAL A 185 -32.40 9.32 1.02
C VAL A 185 -31.70 10.35 0.14
N ALA A 186 -32.24 11.57 0.08
CA ALA A 186 -31.69 12.65 -0.73
C ALA A 186 -30.24 12.98 -0.31
N GLY A 187 -29.35 13.07 -1.29
CA GLY A 187 -27.91 13.31 -1.07
C GLY A 187 -27.10 12.08 -0.66
N ALA A 188 -27.71 10.88 -0.57
CA ALA A 188 -26.98 9.64 -0.29
C ALA A 188 -26.45 8.97 -1.57
N ILE A 189 -25.29 8.32 -1.45
CA ILE A 189 -24.70 7.44 -2.48
C ILE A 189 -24.64 6.02 -1.93
N TYR A 190 -25.07 5.02 -2.69
CA TYR A 190 -25.30 3.66 -2.20
C TYR A 190 -24.36 2.62 -2.80
N PHE A 191 -24.01 1.62 -1.98
CA PHE A 191 -23.07 0.56 -2.33
C PHE A 191 -23.54 -0.78 -1.79
N VAL A 192 -23.17 -1.86 -2.48
CA VAL A 192 -23.21 -3.23 -1.96
C VAL A 192 -21.81 -3.80 -1.92
N SER A 193 -21.56 -4.73 -1.00
CA SER A 193 -20.36 -5.56 -0.98
C SER A 193 -20.70 -7.03 -0.82
N SER A 194 -19.72 -7.86 -1.16
CA SER A 194 -19.63 -9.27 -0.78
C SER A 194 -18.22 -9.57 -0.34
N MET A 195 -18.05 -10.62 0.45
CA MET A 195 -16.75 -11.18 0.81
C MET A 195 -16.82 -12.71 0.74
N TYR A 196 -15.75 -13.36 0.24
CA TYR A 196 -15.55 -14.80 0.39
C TYR A 196 -14.69 -15.05 1.64
N ILE A 197 -15.01 -16.08 2.41
CA ILE A 197 -14.22 -16.56 3.55
C ILE A 197 -14.03 -18.07 3.38
N GLN A 198 -12.78 -18.56 3.31
CA GLN A 198 -12.46 -19.97 3.06
C GLN A 198 -11.26 -20.42 3.93
N PRO A 199 -11.24 -21.66 4.48
CA PRO A 199 -10.22 -22.06 5.47
C PRO A 199 -8.75 -22.10 5.00
N GLU A 200 -8.51 -22.47 3.75
CA GLU A 200 -7.17 -22.60 3.15
C GLU A 200 -6.64 -21.22 2.80
N ASP A 201 -7.44 -20.38 2.16
CA ASP A 201 -7.15 -18.98 1.87
C ASP A 201 -6.69 -18.19 3.12
N ALA A 202 -7.40 -18.37 4.24
CA ALA A 202 -6.99 -17.84 5.54
C ALA A 202 -5.75 -18.54 6.14
N ALA A 203 -5.56 -19.85 5.90
CA ALA A 203 -4.37 -20.57 6.35
C ALA A 203 -3.08 -20.19 5.59
N PHE A 204 -3.21 -19.70 4.35
CA PHE A 204 -2.12 -19.06 3.61
C PHE A 204 -2.00 -17.56 3.94
N GLY A 205 -3.02 -16.93 4.50
CA GLY A 205 -3.00 -15.52 4.96
C GLY A 205 -3.37 -14.50 3.89
N ASN A 206 -4.03 -14.95 2.82
CA ASN A 206 -4.45 -14.10 1.69
C ASN A 206 -5.83 -13.42 1.95
N ASP A 207 -6.57 -13.90 2.96
CA ASP A 207 -7.95 -13.55 3.37
C ASP A 207 -8.28 -12.05 3.53
N ASN A 208 -7.25 -11.21 3.60
CA ASN A 208 -7.33 -9.79 3.87
C ASN A 208 -7.63 -8.93 2.62
N ASN A 209 -7.81 -9.54 1.45
CA ASN A 209 -8.18 -8.90 0.19
C ASN A 209 -9.61 -9.26 -0.29
N ASN A 210 -10.30 -10.21 0.35
CA ASN A 210 -11.41 -10.97 -0.26
C ASN A 210 -12.69 -10.17 -0.53
N GLN A 211 -12.84 -8.99 0.07
CA GLN A 211 -14.03 -8.14 -0.10
C GLN A 211 -13.89 -7.22 -1.32
N SER A 212 -14.99 -7.06 -2.07
CA SER A 212 -15.13 -6.04 -3.12
C SER A 212 -16.47 -5.36 -3.03
N TYR A 213 -16.56 -4.11 -3.50
CA TYR A 213 -17.80 -3.33 -3.51
C TYR A 213 -18.21 -2.90 -4.93
N ARG A 214 -19.50 -2.59 -5.11
CA ARG A 214 -20.05 -1.97 -6.32
C ARG A 214 -21.10 -0.93 -5.97
N ARG A 215 -21.12 0.19 -6.69
CA ARG A 215 -22.13 1.24 -6.52
C ARG A 215 -23.50 0.75 -7.03
N ILE A 216 -24.57 1.17 -6.38
CA ILE A 216 -25.96 0.92 -6.78
C ILE A 216 -26.78 2.21 -6.77
N THR A 217 -27.91 2.18 -7.48
CA THR A 217 -29.05 3.08 -7.25
C THR A 217 -30.33 2.26 -7.06
N PHE A 218 -31.43 2.91 -6.69
CA PHE A 218 -32.74 2.27 -6.58
C PHE A 218 -33.65 2.69 -7.74
N SER A 219 -34.50 1.79 -8.21
CA SER A 219 -35.66 2.19 -9.01
C SER A 219 -36.63 3.04 -8.18
N ALA A 220 -37.55 3.72 -8.86
CA ALA A 220 -38.68 4.38 -8.22
C ALA A 220 -39.49 3.41 -7.32
N ALA A 221 -40.17 3.98 -6.33
CA ALA A 221 -41.20 3.31 -5.55
C ALA A 221 -42.40 2.91 -6.45
N PRO A 222 -43.18 1.85 -6.10
CA PRO A 222 -43.03 1.00 -4.93
C PRO A 222 -41.88 -0.01 -5.03
N ALA A 223 -41.36 -0.26 -6.24
CA ALA A 223 -40.47 -1.38 -6.51
C ALA A 223 -39.15 -1.35 -5.72
N ARG A 224 -38.41 -0.23 -5.75
CA ARG A 224 -37.08 -0.10 -5.13
C ARG A 224 -36.09 -1.21 -5.55
N ASN A 225 -36.11 -1.62 -6.81
CA ASN A 225 -35.15 -2.58 -7.34
C ASN A 225 -33.74 -1.99 -7.27
N LEU A 226 -32.74 -2.79 -6.88
CA LEU A 226 -31.35 -2.40 -7.01
C LEU A 226 -31.00 -2.29 -8.50
N LEU A 227 -30.23 -1.26 -8.85
CA LEU A 227 -29.70 -1.03 -10.18
C LEU A 227 -28.18 -0.92 -10.04
N LEU A 228 -27.46 -1.97 -10.45
CA LEU A 228 -26.00 -1.99 -10.45
C LEU A 228 -25.43 -0.83 -11.27
N GLN A 229 -24.34 -0.25 -10.80
CA GLN A 229 -23.65 0.85 -11.46
C GLN A 229 -22.16 0.49 -11.63
N ASP A 230 -21.52 1.17 -12.58
CA ASP A 230 -20.06 1.16 -12.80
C ASP A 230 -19.46 -0.26 -12.88
N SER A 231 -18.18 -0.43 -12.58
CA SER A 231 -17.51 -1.73 -12.42
C SER A 231 -17.30 -2.09 -10.95
N THR A 232 -17.30 -3.38 -10.64
CA THR A 232 -16.94 -3.87 -9.29
C THR A 232 -15.51 -3.47 -8.95
N GLN A 233 -15.35 -2.87 -7.79
CA GLN A 233 -14.06 -2.46 -7.24
C GLN A 233 -13.43 -3.66 -6.53
N ARG A 234 -12.73 -4.49 -7.33
CA ARG A 234 -12.00 -5.68 -6.87
C ARG A 234 -11.06 -5.35 -5.71
N THR A 235 -10.99 -6.27 -4.76
CA THR A 235 -10.13 -6.26 -3.55
C THR A 235 -10.21 -5.01 -2.67
N LYS A 236 -11.23 -4.17 -2.83
CA LYS A 236 -11.52 -3.04 -1.94
C LYS A 236 -12.65 -3.38 -0.95
N PRO A 237 -12.36 -3.45 0.36
CA PRO A 237 -13.38 -3.43 1.41
C PRO A 237 -14.35 -2.26 1.26
N ALA A 238 -15.61 -2.45 1.66
CA ALA A 238 -16.70 -1.54 1.38
C ALA A 238 -16.45 -0.10 1.87
N VAL A 239 -15.75 0.06 2.99
CA VAL A 239 -15.42 1.37 3.57
C VAL A 239 -14.52 2.23 2.65
N PHE A 240 -13.79 1.63 1.70
CA PHE A 240 -13.01 2.36 0.69
C PHE A 240 -13.90 3.22 -0.22
N ALA A 241 -15.18 2.84 -0.40
CA ALA A 241 -16.13 3.63 -1.16
C ALA A 241 -16.30 5.05 -0.60
N TRP A 242 -16.09 5.24 0.72
CA TRP A 242 -16.15 6.56 1.34
C TRP A 242 -15.05 7.48 0.82
N ARG A 243 -13.81 6.98 0.67
CA ARG A 243 -12.73 7.74 0.05
C ARG A 243 -12.96 7.90 -1.45
N ASP A 244 -13.37 6.84 -2.14
CA ASP A 244 -13.45 6.84 -3.61
C ASP A 244 -14.68 7.61 -4.15
N HIS A 245 -15.67 7.94 -3.31
CA HIS A 245 -16.90 8.68 -3.68
C HIS A 245 -17.35 9.75 -2.66
N GLY A 246 -16.52 10.15 -1.69
CA GLY A 246 -16.94 10.97 -0.54
C GLY A 246 -17.42 12.39 -0.87
N LEU A 247 -16.93 12.97 -1.97
CA LEU A 247 -17.38 14.27 -2.48
C LEU A 247 -18.47 14.15 -3.57
N GLY A 248 -18.81 12.93 -3.99
CA GLY A 248 -19.75 12.70 -5.09
C GLY A 248 -19.48 11.39 -5.84
N VAL A 249 -20.39 11.03 -6.75
CA VAL A 249 -20.23 9.82 -7.58
C VAL A 249 -18.98 9.93 -8.45
N GLY A 250 -17.96 9.13 -8.14
CA GLY A 250 -16.69 9.15 -8.87
C GLY A 250 -15.85 10.40 -8.57
N GLN A 251 -16.09 11.05 -7.42
CA GLN A 251 -15.32 12.18 -6.92
C GLN A 251 -14.65 11.77 -5.60
N PRO A 252 -13.37 11.38 -5.63
CA PRO A 252 -12.63 10.99 -4.44
C PRO A 252 -12.55 12.12 -3.42
N ASP A 253 -12.61 11.76 -2.14
CA ASP A 253 -12.46 12.65 -1.01
C ASP A 253 -11.10 12.42 -0.34
N PRO A 254 -10.08 13.25 -0.63
CA PRO A 254 -8.73 13.07 -0.08
C PRO A 254 -8.67 13.27 1.43
N ASN A 255 -9.75 13.76 2.05
CA ASN A 255 -9.87 13.93 3.49
C ASN A 255 -10.42 12.68 4.21
N VAL A 256 -10.79 11.63 3.46
CA VAL A 256 -11.17 10.33 4.03
C VAL A 256 -9.94 9.46 4.13
N ILE A 257 -9.40 9.41 5.34
CA ILE A 257 -8.27 8.57 5.72
C ILE A 257 -8.74 7.11 5.80
N LEU A 258 -7.88 6.18 5.39
CA LEU A 258 -8.09 4.73 5.51
C LEU A 258 -6.85 4.09 6.16
N THR A 259 -7.04 3.40 7.29
CA THR A 259 -5.96 2.77 8.06
C THR A 259 -6.30 1.32 8.36
N SER A 260 -5.46 0.39 7.91
CA SER A 260 -5.55 -1.04 8.29
C SER A 260 -5.02 -1.25 9.70
N VAL A 261 -5.70 -2.10 10.47
CA VAL A 261 -5.35 -2.42 11.85
C VAL A 261 -5.39 -3.94 12.02
N ASP A 262 -4.22 -4.57 11.99
CA ASP A 262 -4.09 -6.04 11.94
C ASP A 262 -3.85 -6.59 13.35
N VAL A 263 -4.76 -7.45 13.82
CA VAL A 263 -4.61 -8.11 15.12
C VAL A 263 -3.63 -9.28 14.99
N PRO A 264 -2.50 -9.31 15.72
CA PRO A 264 -1.50 -10.37 15.57
C PRO A 264 -2.06 -11.77 15.84
N GLY A 265 -1.98 -12.65 14.84
CA GLY A 265 -2.50 -14.03 14.92
C GLY A 265 -4.04 -14.14 14.93
N ASP A 266 -4.72 -13.10 14.45
CA ASP A 266 -6.18 -13.08 14.23
C ASP A 266 -6.48 -12.45 12.86
N GLY A 267 -7.10 -11.27 12.77
CA GLY A 267 -7.47 -10.67 11.48
C GLY A 267 -7.53 -9.14 11.48
N ARG A 268 -7.96 -8.58 10.34
CA ARG A 268 -7.88 -7.15 10.02
C ARG A 268 -9.14 -6.35 10.38
N PHE A 269 -8.94 -5.12 10.81
CA PHE A 269 -9.92 -4.03 10.75
C PHE A 269 -9.47 -2.95 9.75
N TRP A 270 -10.41 -2.14 9.28
CA TRP A 270 -10.14 -0.86 8.62
C TRP A 270 -10.80 0.27 9.41
N VAL A 271 -10.02 1.23 9.88
CA VAL A 271 -10.52 2.50 10.42
C VAL A 271 -10.52 3.51 9.28
N ALA A 272 -11.70 3.94 8.86
CA ALA A 272 -11.86 5.09 7.99
C ALA A 272 -12.28 6.31 8.81
N ALA A 273 -11.78 7.50 8.48
CA ALA A 273 -12.14 8.71 9.20
C ALA A 273 -12.01 9.99 8.37
N LYS A 274 -12.81 11.00 8.73
CA LYS A 274 -12.76 12.35 8.18
C LYS A 274 -13.19 13.39 9.23
N ALA A 275 -12.52 14.53 9.23
CA ALA A 275 -12.99 15.75 9.86
C ALA A 275 -13.57 16.70 8.80
N ARG A 276 -14.61 17.46 9.15
CA ARG A 276 -15.23 18.50 8.31
C ARG A 276 -15.45 19.76 9.12
N ASP A 277 -14.97 20.90 8.62
CA ASP A 277 -15.32 22.22 9.15
C ASP A 277 -16.82 22.49 8.98
N LEU A 278 -17.46 23.01 10.03
CA LEU A 278 -18.85 23.46 10.04
C LEU A 278 -18.95 25.00 10.06
N GLY A 279 -17.82 25.70 10.08
CA GLY A 279 -17.71 27.13 10.31
C GLY A 279 -17.68 27.49 11.79
N ALA A 280 -17.31 28.75 12.08
CA ALA A 280 -17.26 29.31 13.43
C ALA A 280 -16.42 28.49 14.45
N GLY A 281 -15.39 27.79 13.98
CA GLY A 281 -14.49 26.97 14.80
C GLY A 281 -15.04 25.59 15.21
N GLN A 282 -16.22 25.19 14.70
CA GLN A 282 -16.80 23.88 14.98
C GLN A 282 -16.43 22.85 13.91
N TRP A 283 -16.02 21.66 14.33
CA TRP A 283 -15.55 20.59 13.46
C TRP A 283 -16.29 19.27 13.73
N ARG A 284 -16.83 18.67 12.67
CA ARG A 284 -17.50 17.36 12.68
C ARG A 284 -16.48 16.25 12.41
N TYR A 285 -16.18 15.46 13.44
CA TYR A 285 -15.37 14.25 13.35
C TYR A 285 -16.27 13.06 13.05
N SER A 286 -15.94 12.30 12.02
CA SER A 286 -16.66 11.08 11.64
C SER A 286 -15.68 9.94 11.45
N TYR A 287 -16.04 8.75 11.94
CA TYR A 287 -15.27 7.51 11.87
C TYR A 287 -16.18 6.39 11.39
N ALA A 288 -15.68 5.50 10.55
CA ALA A 288 -16.33 4.25 10.17
C ALA A 288 -15.33 3.11 10.35
N VAL A 289 -15.49 2.33 11.41
CA VAL A 289 -14.61 1.22 11.74
C VAL A 289 -15.22 -0.06 11.22
N GLN A 290 -14.63 -0.59 10.15
CA GLN A 290 -14.94 -1.91 9.61
C GLN A 290 -14.10 -2.97 10.33
N ASN A 291 -14.73 -4.04 10.80
CA ASN A 291 -14.01 -5.30 11.00
C ASN A 291 -14.08 -6.10 9.69
N LEU A 292 -12.94 -6.55 9.18
CA LEU A 292 -12.87 -7.35 7.96
C LEU A 292 -12.81 -8.84 8.33
N THR A 293 -11.74 -9.27 9.01
CA THR A 293 -11.49 -10.69 9.36
C THR A 293 -11.17 -10.96 10.82
N SER A 294 -11.19 -9.98 11.73
CA SER A 294 -10.90 -10.22 13.15
C SER A 294 -12.03 -10.98 13.85
N GLU A 295 -11.76 -12.23 14.22
CA GLU A 295 -12.62 -13.03 15.10
C GLU A 295 -12.60 -12.47 16.54
N ARG A 296 -11.52 -11.79 16.95
CA ARG A 296 -11.45 -11.16 18.29
C ARG A 296 -12.44 -10.00 18.48
N ALA A 297 -12.85 -9.33 17.40
CA ALA A 297 -13.90 -8.29 17.36
C ALA A 297 -13.63 -7.03 18.21
N GLY A 298 -14.34 -5.94 17.94
CA GLY A 298 -14.23 -4.68 18.72
C GLY A 298 -15.26 -4.57 19.85
N GLN A 299 -14.86 -4.01 21.00
CA GLN A 299 -15.73 -3.75 22.17
C GLN A 299 -15.87 -2.27 22.51
N ALA A 300 -14.84 -1.47 22.24
CA ALA A 300 -14.88 -0.02 22.42
C ALA A 300 -13.99 0.68 21.39
N PHE A 301 -14.39 1.87 20.98
CA PHE A 301 -13.58 2.78 20.16
C PHE A 301 -13.38 4.08 20.95
N SER A 302 -12.14 4.54 21.06
CA SER A 302 -11.77 5.67 21.93
C SER A 302 -10.91 6.68 21.19
N VAL A 303 -11.32 7.94 21.22
CA VAL A 303 -10.62 9.08 20.59
C VAL A 303 -10.13 10.03 21.69
N PRO A 304 -8.85 10.44 21.69
CA PRO A 304 -8.35 11.45 22.63
C PRO A 304 -9.03 12.80 22.39
N ILE A 305 -9.36 13.51 23.47
CA ILE A 305 -10.04 14.81 23.46
C ILE A 305 -9.19 15.82 24.25
N PRO A 306 -8.74 16.93 23.66
CA PRO A 306 -7.92 17.94 24.33
C PRO A 306 -8.59 18.54 25.58
N ALA A 307 -7.76 18.96 26.54
CA ALA A 307 -8.25 19.59 27.77
C ALA A 307 -9.00 20.89 27.47
N GLY A 308 -10.24 21.03 27.97
CA GLY A 308 -11.07 22.22 27.72
C GLY A 308 -11.86 22.20 26.41
N ALA A 309 -11.73 21.14 25.58
CA ALA A 309 -12.52 20.97 24.37
C ALA A 309 -14.02 20.79 24.68
N ASN A 310 -14.87 21.54 23.99
CA ASN A 310 -16.32 21.44 24.02
C ASN A 310 -16.81 20.42 23.00
N VAL A 311 -17.10 19.21 23.48
CA VAL A 311 -17.60 18.09 22.65
C VAL A 311 -19.12 18.01 22.72
N THR A 312 -19.79 18.02 21.57
CA THR A 312 -21.26 17.97 21.44
C THR A 312 -21.68 17.01 20.32
N ASN A 313 -22.99 16.78 20.16
CA ASN A 313 -23.56 15.94 19.08
C ASN A 313 -22.91 14.54 18.94
N ILE A 314 -22.47 13.96 20.06
CA ILE A 314 -21.88 12.63 20.14
C ILE A 314 -22.93 11.59 19.77
N ASN A 315 -22.64 10.76 18.77
CA ASN A 315 -23.56 9.78 18.20
C ASN A 315 -22.83 8.52 17.73
N PHE A 316 -23.61 7.49 17.43
CA PHE A 316 -23.18 6.15 17.02
C PHE A 316 -24.25 5.54 16.11
N ARG A 317 -23.83 4.78 15.10
CA ARG A 317 -24.72 3.95 14.28
C ARG A 317 -24.03 2.67 13.84
N ASP A 318 -24.74 1.57 13.97
CA ASP A 318 -24.33 0.21 13.65
C ASP A 318 -25.31 -0.45 12.65
N VAL A 319 -25.20 -1.77 12.49
CA VAL A 319 -26.09 -2.60 11.69
C VAL A 319 -26.74 -3.66 12.59
N ASP A 320 -28.07 -3.75 12.55
CA ASP A 320 -28.84 -4.75 13.30
C ASP A 320 -28.45 -6.18 12.91
N TYR A 321 -28.19 -7.04 13.90
CA TYR A 321 -28.22 -8.50 13.70
C TYR A 321 -29.69 -8.97 13.65
N HIS A 322 -29.98 -10.00 12.85
CA HIS A 322 -31.35 -10.41 12.58
C HIS A 322 -31.49 -11.92 12.35
N SER A 323 -32.73 -12.38 12.12
CA SER A 323 -33.04 -13.77 11.76
C SER A 323 -32.63 -14.85 12.77
N GLY A 324 -32.34 -14.48 14.01
CA GLY A 324 -31.93 -15.43 15.06
C GLY A 324 -30.43 -15.59 15.22
N GLU A 325 -29.61 -14.66 14.68
CA GLU A 325 -28.28 -14.42 15.22
C GLU A 325 -28.35 -14.27 16.76
N PRO A 326 -27.37 -14.79 17.52
CA PRO A 326 -27.41 -14.81 18.97
C PRO A 326 -27.09 -13.45 19.62
N TYR A 327 -26.64 -12.47 18.81
CA TYR A 327 -26.11 -11.20 19.28
C TYR A 327 -27.20 -10.17 19.61
N THR A 328 -26.96 -9.36 20.65
CA THR A 328 -27.86 -8.27 21.04
C THR A 328 -27.63 -7.02 20.20
N ASN A 329 -28.68 -6.39 19.68
CA ASN A 329 -28.60 -5.07 19.03
C ASN A 329 -28.74 -3.96 20.09
N THR A 330 -27.82 -3.92 21.06
CA THR A 330 -27.79 -2.87 22.10
C THR A 330 -26.69 -1.87 21.74
N ASN A 331 -27.10 -0.67 21.34
CA ASN A 331 -26.19 0.38 20.89
C ASN A 331 -25.10 0.69 21.93
N TRP A 332 -23.90 1.05 21.46
CA TRP A 332 -22.79 1.42 22.33
C TRP A 332 -23.05 2.74 23.05
N THR A 333 -22.69 2.80 24.33
CA THR A 333 -22.80 4.03 25.13
C THR A 333 -21.55 4.87 24.96
N SER A 334 -21.71 6.16 24.69
CA SER A 334 -20.62 7.13 24.69
C SER A 334 -20.33 7.66 26.09
N THR A 335 -19.07 7.93 26.41
CA THR A 335 -18.64 8.59 27.64
C THR A 335 -17.39 9.42 27.37
N LEU A 336 -17.40 10.70 27.77
CA LEU A 336 -16.22 11.55 27.80
C LEU A 336 -15.70 11.61 29.23
N ALA A 337 -14.51 11.05 29.46
CA ALA A 337 -13.86 11.02 30.77
C ALA A 337 -12.34 11.02 30.63
N GLY A 338 -11.63 11.75 31.51
CA GLY A 338 -10.17 11.75 31.54
C GLY A 338 -9.51 12.14 30.21
N ASN A 339 -10.07 13.12 29.50
CA ASN A 339 -9.62 13.59 28.18
C ASN A 339 -9.67 12.51 27.07
N VAL A 340 -10.61 11.56 27.16
CA VAL A 340 -10.89 10.57 26.13
C VAL A 340 -12.41 10.43 25.93
N LEU A 341 -12.86 10.46 24.68
CA LEU A 341 -14.22 10.10 24.28
C LEU A 341 -14.23 8.63 23.85
N THR A 342 -14.93 7.79 24.61
CA THR A 342 -15.08 6.36 24.34
C THR A 342 -16.53 6.02 24.04
N TRP A 343 -16.77 5.31 22.93
CA TRP A 343 -17.99 4.53 22.73
C TRP A 343 -17.70 3.08 23.09
N GLN A 344 -18.57 2.44 23.88
CA GLN A 344 -18.34 1.08 24.38
C GLN A 344 -19.62 0.23 24.41
N GLY A 345 -19.49 -1.02 24.01
CA GLY A 345 -20.45 -2.09 24.28
C GLY A 345 -20.14 -2.80 25.60
N GLN A 346 -20.93 -3.82 25.95
CA GLN A 346 -20.61 -4.71 27.06
C GLN A 346 -19.34 -5.52 26.77
N THR A 347 -18.57 -5.87 27.81
CA THR A 347 -17.41 -6.76 27.67
C THR A 347 -17.85 -8.21 27.49
N PHE A 348 -16.99 -9.05 26.88
CA PHE A 348 -17.27 -10.48 26.69
C PHE A 348 -17.57 -11.21 28.03
N ALA A 349 -16.93 -10.79 29.12
CA ALA A 349 -17.16 -11.33 30.46
C ALA A 349 -18.52 -10.94 31.08
N GLN A 350 -19.12 -9.84 30.63
CA GLN A 350 -20.50 -9.45 30.99
C GLN A 350 -21.53 -10.15 30.09
N ASN A 351 -21.23 -10.25 28.79
CA ASN A 351 -22.10 -10.88 27.80
C ASN A 351 -21.29 -11.27 26.55
N ALA A 352 -21.05 -12.57 26.33
CA ALA A 352 -20.35 -13.07 25.14
C ALA A 352 -21.12 -12.82 23.81
N ASN A 353 -22.43 -12.58 23.92
CA ASN A 353 -23.34 -12.23 22.84
C ASN A 353 -23.66 -10.73 22.78
N ALA A 354 -22.84 -9.89 23.42
CA ALA A 354 -22.99 -8.43 23.34
C ALA A 354 -22.90 -7.93 21.89
N ASN A 355 -23.45 -6.74 21.68
CA ASN A 355 -23.20 -5.95 20.49
C ASN A 355 -21.71 -5.60 20.44
N ALA A 356 -20.98 -6.32 19.61
CA ALA A 356 -19.55 -6.14 19.38
C ALA A 356 -19.34 -6.00 17.89
N LEU A 357 -18.30 -5.27 17.49
CA LEU A 357 -17.95 -5.06 16.08
C LEU A 357 -17.38 -6.38 15.52
N ARG A 358 -18.27 -7.28 15.10
CA ARG A 358 -17.96 -8.58 14.48
C ARG A 358 -17.50 -8.37 13.05
N TRP A 359 -16.84 -9.40 12.51
CA TRP A 359 -16.32 -9.40 11.15
C TRP A 359 -17.38 -9.10 10.10
N ASP A 360 -16.94 -8.48 9.01
CA ASP A 360 -17.79 -7.98 7.93
C ASP A 360 -18.99 -7.14 8.43
N THR A 361 -18.74 -6.29 9.44
CA THR A 361 -19.62 -5.21 9.86
C THR A 361 -18.87 -3.90 10.05
N VAL A 362 -19.57 -2.77 9.95
CA VAL A 362 -19.03 -1.42 10.10
C VAL A 362 -19.82 -0.64 11.15
N TYR A 363 -19.13 -0.10 12.15
CA TYR A 363 -19.71 0.83 13.12
C TYR A 363 -19.25 2.25 12.83
N THR A 364 -20.19 3.19 12.80
CA THR A 364 -19.97 4.60 12.50
C THR A 364 -20.12 5.44 13.76
N PHE A 365 -19.13 6.28 14.05
CA PHE A 365 -19.07 7.15 15.23
C PHE A 365 -18.91 8.61 14.78
N TRP A 366 -19.55 9.56 15.46
CA TRP A 366 -19.31 10.99 15.18
C TRP A 366 -19.59 11.92 16.37
N PHE A 367 -18.99 13.10 16.34
CA PHE A 367 -19.20 14.21 17.28
C PHE A 367 -18.84 15.55 16.65
N ASP A 368 -19.24 16.66 17.29
CA ASP A 368 -18.69 17.99 17.03
C ASP A 368 -17.73 18.40 18.14
N CYS A 369 -16.65 19.07 17.77
CA CYS A 369 -15.68 19.70 18.68
C CYS A 369 -15.47 21.16 18.29
N ASN A 370 -15.18 22.03 19.26
CA ASN A 370 -14.69 23.40 18.99
C ASN A 370 -13.18 23.46 18.69
N ILE A 371 -12.56 22.32 18.41
CA ILE A 371 -11.12 22.16 18.19
C ILE A 371 -10.92 21.61 16.77
N PRO A 372 -10.05 22.21 15.95
CA PRO A 372 -9.71 21.72 14.61
C PRO A 372 -8.94 20.39 14.63
N PRO A 373 -8.93 19.66 13.51
CA PRO A 373 -8.35 18.33 13.44
C PRO A 373 -6.83 18.37 13.39
N ALA A 374 -6.24 17.26 13.84
CA ALA A 374 -4.86 16.88 13.60
C ALA A 374 -4.79 15.39 13.25
N GLY A 375 -3.61 14.95 12.85
CA GLY A 375 -3.23 13.56 12.96
C GLY A 375 -3.23 13.06 14.41
N GLY A 376 -3.67 11.82 14.63
CA GLY A 376 -3.43 11.15 15.90
C GLY A 376 -3.84 9.68 15.91
N ASN A 377 -3.98 9.14 17.12
CA ASN A 377 -4.24 7.73 17.36
C ASN A 377 -5.53 7.53 18.16
N ALA A 378 -6.43 6.70 17.63
CA ALA A 378 -7.56 6.16 18.37
C ALA A 378 -7.25 4.73 18.87
N THR A 379 -7.93 4.32 19.93
CA THR A 379 -7.79 2.99 20.53
C THR A 379 -9.02 2.15 20.26
N LEU A 380 -8.82 0.98 19.65
CA LEU A 380 -9.82 -0.06 19.45
C LEU A 380 -9.63 -1.17 20.50
N ALA A 381 -10.48 -1.21 21.53
CA ALA A 381 -10.45 -2.29 22.51
C ALA A 381 -11.03 -3.58 21.90
N LEU A 382 -10.33 -4.71 22.06
CA LEU A 382 -10.75 -5.99 21.50
C LEU A 382 -11.69 -6.73 22.46
N PHE A 383 -12.75 -7.32 21.90
CA PHE A 383 -13.85 -7.91 22.66
C PHE A 383 -13.48 -9.27 23.27
N LYS A 384 -12.84 -10.15 22.49
CA LYS A 384 -12.32 -11.43 22.99
C LYS A 384 -10.92 -11.26 23.56
N ALA A 385 -10.70 -11.87 24.72
CA ALA A 385 -9.44 -11.81 25.46
C ALA A 385 -8.26 -12.35 24.63
N GLY A 386 -7.09 -11.75 24.84
CA GLY A 386 -5.85 -12.05 24.13
C GLY A 386 -4.82 -10.94 24.33
N THR A 387 -3.64 -11.08 23.73
CA THR A 387 -2.57 -10.07 23.78
C THR A 387 -2.20 -9.66 22.36
N PRO A 388 -2.23 -8.36 22.00
CA PRO A 388 -2.64 -7.23 22.84
C PRO A 388 -4.14 -7.22 23.16
N GLY A 389 -4.54 -6.51 24.21
CA GLY A 389 -5.95 -6.34 24.60
C GLY A 389 -6.71 -5.28 23.80
N SER A 390 -5.96 -4.41 23.11
CA SER A 390 -6.45 -3.32 22.27
C SER A 390 -5.48 -3.07 21.13
N MET A 391 -5.97 -2.53 20.02
CA MET A 391 -5.17 -2.06 18.91
C MET A 391 -5.16 -0.53 18.86
N THR A 392 -4.12 0.03 18.27
CA THR A 392 -4.02 1.46 17.94
C THR A 392 -4.36 1.65 16.46
N ALA A 393 -5.05 2.73 16.14
CA ALA A 393 -5.38 3.13 14.77
C ALA A 393 -4.97 4.58 14.53
N ALA A 394 -4.12 4.82 13.53
CA ALA A 394 -3.94 6.14 12.95
C ALA A 394 -5.29 6.67 12.43
N THR A 395 -5.62 7.92 12.76
CA THR A 395 -6.88 8.56 12.37
C THR A 395 -6.82 10.07 12.60
N VAL A 396 -7.75 10.84 12.05
CA VAL A 396 -7.97 12.23 12.49
C VAL A 396 -8.51 12.28 13.93
N ILE A 397 -7.96 13.18 14.75
CA ILE A 397 -8.41 13.49 16.12
C ILE A 397 -8.56 15.02 16.26
N PRO A 398 -9.25 15.55 17.29
CA PRO A 398 -9.15 16.96 17.63
C PRO A 398 -7.74 17.28 18.16
N SER A 399 -7.11 18.34 17.65
CA SER A 399 -5.69 18.60 17.90
C SER A 399 -5.33 18.79 19.38
N PRO A 400 -4.29 18.11 19.90
CA PRO A 400 -3.79 18.29 21.26
C PRO A 400 -3.48 19.75 21.67
N ASP A 401 -3.11 20.61 20.72
CA ASP A 401 -2.72 22.02 20.96
C ASP A 401 -3.79 23.06 20.59
N GLY A 402 -4.89 22.63 19.95
CA GLY A 402 -5.95 23.52 19.47
C GLY A 402 -5.78 24.07 18.05
N GLN A 403 -4.69 23.76 17.34
CA GLN A 403 -4.43 24.21 15.97
C GLN A 403 -4.90 23.20 14.91
N LEU A 404 -5.21 23.68 13.71
CA LEU A 404 -5.50 22.83 12.55
C LEU A 404 -4.19 22.24 12.04
N HIS A 405 -4.03 20.93 12.09
CA HIS A 405 -2.88 20.22 11.51
C HIS A 405 -3.33 19.24 10.41
N PRO A 406 -2.49 18.99 9.40
CA PRO A 406 -2.71 17.91 8.44
C PRO A 406 -2.84 16.55 9.14
N PHE A 407 -3.65 15.63 8.59
CA PHE A 407 -3.83 14.29 9.19
C PHE A 407 -2.50 13.56 9.34
N ASN A 408 -1.64 13.71 8.34
CA ASN A 408 -0.40 13.01 8.24
C ASN A 408 0.77 13.76 8.87
N ASP A 409 0.54 14.80 9.68
CA ASP A 409 1.57 15.58 10.39
C ASP A 409 2.62 14.70 11.10
N ALA A 410 2.19 13.83 12.00
CA ALA A 410 3.12 12.92 12.67
C ALA A 410 3.42 11.67 11.83
N CYS A 411 4.66 11.19 11.86
CA CYS A 411 5.13 10.07 11.02
C CYS A 411 4.24 8.82 11.04
N LEU A 412 3.78 8.47 12.25
CA LEU A 412 3.05 7.22 12.50
C LEU A 412 1.69 7.16 11.78
N LEU A 413 1.33 8.21 11.03
CA LEU A 413 0.03 8.48 10.44
C LEU A 413 0.10 8.65 8.91
N ALA A 414 1.19 8.23 8.28
CA ALA A 414 1.50 8.61 6.91
C ALA A 414 0.59 8.05 5.80
N THR A 415 -0.02 8.95 5.03
CA THR A 415 -1.04 8.69 3.99
C THR A 415 -0.53 7.86 2.80
N GLN A 416 -1.09 6.69 2.50
CA GLN A 416 -0.65 5.94 1.29
C GLN A 416 -1.05 6.63 -0.04
N VAL A 417 -0.10 6.72 -0.97
CA VAL A 417 -0.21 7.24 -2.34
C VAL A 417 0.30 6.22 -3.37
N GLY A 418 0.08 6.51 -4.65
CA GLY A 418 0.53 5.71 -5.79
C GLY A 418 1.17 6.56 -6.87
N VAL A 419 1.41 5.95 -8.03
CA VAL A 419 1.78 6.67 -9.27
C VAL A 419 0.64 7.62 -9.66
N GLY A 420 0.96 8.87 -9.98
CA GLY A 420 0.00 9.94 -10.28
C GLY A 420 0.23 11.19 -9.44
N GLN A 421 -0.72 12.14 -9.45
CA GLN A 421 -0.66 13.37 -8.67
C GLN A 421 -1.50 13.27 -7.40
N THR A 422 -0.95 13.73 -6.28
CA THR A 422 -1.56 13.78 -4.95
C THR A 422 -1.45 15.21 -4.41
N PRO A 423 -2.56 15.93 -4.18
CA PRO A 423 -2.51 17.24 -3.54
C PRO A 423 -2.16 17.12 -2.06
N PHE A 424 -1.52 18.14 -1.51
CA PHE A 424 -1.16 18.23 -0.10
C PHE A 424 -1.29 19.66 0.45
N ASN A 425 -1.25 19.81 1.77
CA ASN A 425 -1.07 21.10 2.45
C ASN A 425 -0.27 20.90 3.73
N THR A 426 0.69 21.79 4.00
CA THR A 426 1.59 21.75 5.17
C THR A 426 1.31 22.85 6.20
N THR A 427 0.37 23.77 5.94
CA THR A 427 0.02 24.84 6.87
C THR A 427 -0.16 24.34 8.30
N ASN A 428 0.41 25.08 9.26
CA ASN A 428 0.46 24.86 10.71
C ASN A 428 1.18 23.61 11.23
N ALA A 429 1.48 22.63 10.37
CA ALA A 429 1.90 21.31 10.80
C ALA A 429 3.11 21.35 11.75
N THR A 430 3.27 20.31 12.57
CA THR A 430 4.39 20.22 13.50
C THR A 430 5.69 19.84 12.80
N THR A 431 6.63 19.28 13.56
CA THR A 431 7.98 18.98 13.12
C THR A 431 8.46 17.76 13.91
N ASP A 432 7.79 16.63 13.67
CA ASP A 432 7.98 15.37 14.42
C ASP A 432 9.17 14.55 13.89
N GLY A 433 9.42 14.66 12.59
CA GLY A 433 10.61 14.12 11.95
C GLY A 433 11.85 14.90 12.37
N PRO A 434 12.93 14.23 12.81
CA PRO A 434 14.26 14.81 12.83
C PRO A 434 14.75 15.19 11.42
N THR A 435 16.04 15.44 11.26
CA THR A 435 16.53 16.42 10.27
C THR A 435 17.26 15.76 9.06
N GLU A 436 17.38 16.35 7.84
CA GLU A 436 18.26 16.01 6.68
C GLU A 436 18.81 17.12 5.65
N CYS A 437 19.91 17.01 4.91
CA CYS A 437 20.11 17.58 3.54
C CYS A 437 20.70 19.01 3.20
N LEU A 438 21.99 19.32 3.45
CA LEU A 438 22.60 20.67 3.42
C LEU A 438 22.79 21.32 2.05
N GLN A 439 21.84 22.21 1.76
CA GLN A 439 21.95 23.46 1.00
C GLN A 439 21.49 24.64 1.85
N SER A 440 22.05 25.83 1.60
CA SER A 440 21.62 27.13 2.16
C SER A 440 21.60 27.31 3.70
N GLY A 441 21.73 26.25 4.50
CA GLY A 441 22.02 26.25 5.94
C GLY A 441 20.95 25.59 6.82
N TYR A 442 19.66 25.69 6.47
CA TYR A 442 18.54 25.53 7.41
C TYR A 442 18.15 24.08 7.84
N ASN A 443 18.41 23.65 9.07
CA ASN A 443 18.15 22.25 9.50
C ASN A 443 16.71 21.89 9.91
N GLN A 444 15.68 22.10 9.08
CA GLN A 444 14.48 21.25 9.15
C GLN A 444 13.71 21.12 7.81
N ILE A 445 12.84 20.11 7.67
CA ILE A 445 11.50 20.44 7.19
C ILE A 445 10.80 20.88 8.45
N GLY A 446 10.53 22.18 8.51
CA GLY A 446 9.52 22.67 9.41
C GLY A 446 8.17 22.51 8.73
N ALA A 447 7.10 22.42 9.51
CA ALA A 447 5.73 22.27 9.03
C ALA A 447 5.55 21.07 8.10
N ASP A 448 5.43 19.90 8.71
CA ASP A 448 5.68 18.63 8.07
C ASP A 448 4.46 17.70 7.96
N ILE A 449 4.40 16.84 6.93
CA ILE A 449 3.31 15.87 6.72
C ILE A 449 3.82 14.60 6.03
N TRP A 450 3.37 13.37 6.34
CA TRP A 450 3.94 12.10 5.83
C TRP A 450 3.06 11.35 4.81
N PHE A 451 3.64 10.63 3.84
CA PHE A 451 2.87 9.71 2.98
C PHE A 451 3.45 8.29 3.06
N THR A 452 2.86 7.32 2.41
CA THR A 452 3.53 6.05 2.06
C THR A 452 3.33 5.82 0.57
N PHE A 453 4.17 5.05 -0.10
CA PHE A 453 3.93 4.64 -1.48
C PHE A 453 4.36 3.18 -1.62
N THR A 454 3.74 2.42 -2.51
CA THR A 454 4.13 1.04 -2.82
C THR A 454 4.20 0.95 -4.33
N ALA A 455 5.36 0.64 -4.88
CA ALA A 455 5.58 0.79 -6.31
C ALA A 455 5.27 -0.49 -7.12
N VAL A 456 5.19 -0.30 -8.44
CA VAL A 456 4.56 -1.25 -9.37
C VAL A 456 5.43 -1.75 -10.55
N CYS A 457 6.51 -1.04 -10.93
CA CYS A 457 7.42 -1.43 -12.02
C CYS A 457 8.88 -0.95 -11.77
N ASN A 458 9.87 -1.71 -12.25
CA ASN A 458 11.30 -1.37 -12.16
C ASN A 458 11.67 -0.29 -13.22
N GLY A 459 12.85 0.34 -13.11
CA GLY A 459 13.32 1.42 -14.01
C GLY A 459 12.72 2.83 -13.77
N SER A 460 13.43 3.76 -13.14
CA SER A 460 13.06 5.17 -12.88
C SER A 460 11.64 5.59 -12.44
N HIS A 461 11.37 5.76 -11.13
CA HIS A 461 10.20 6.53 -10.63
C HIS A 461 10.57 7.93 -10.15
N THR A 462 10.26 8.95 -10.94
CA THR A 462 10.28 10.36 -10.52
C THR A 462 9.23 10.68 -9.48
N ILE A 463 9.56 11.52 -8.51
CA ILE A 463 8.64 12.23 -7.64
C ILE A 463 8.79 13.75 -7.89
N HIS A 464 7.80 14.59 -7.59
CA HIS A 464 7.99 16.04 -7.52
C HIS A 464 6.88 16.78 -6.78
N THR A 465 7.09 18.04 -6.41
CA THR A 465 6.08 18.98 -5.87
C THR A 465 5.62 20.06 -6.88
N CYS A 466 6.02 19.97 -8.16
CA CYS A 466 5.89 21.08 -9.13
C CYS A 466 4.54 21.83 -9.09
N GLY A 467 4.60 23.17 -9.01
CA GLY A 467 3.40 24.03 -9.01
C GLY A 467 2.73 24.21 -7.65
N SER A 468 3.37 23.76 -6.57
CA SER A 468 2.99 24.12 -5.19
C SER A 468 3.21 25.61 -4.90
N SER A 469 2.53 26.15 -3.89
CA SER A 469 2.44 27.60 -3.65
C SER A 469 3.58 28.22 -2.84
N PHE A 470 4.62 27.44 -2.50
CA PHE A 470 5.66 27.83 -1.55
C PHE A 470 6.99 27.12 -1.86
N ASP A 471 8.01 27.43 -1.06
CA ASP A 471 9.31 26.76 -1.04
C ASP A 471 9.14 25.36 -0.38
N THR A 472 8.80 24.38 -1.22
CA THR A 472 8.35 23.06 -0.77
C THR A 472 9.48 22.10 -0.52
N LYS A 473 9.23 21.15 0.37
CA LYS A 473 10.13 20.05 0.69
C LYS A 473 9.39 18.69 0.72
N ILE A 474 10.02 17.53 0.42
CA ILE A 474 9.33 16.24 0.07
C ILE A 474 10.01 14.94 0.57
N ALA A 475 10.57 14.93 1.82
CA ALA A 475 11.07 13.95 2.88
C ALA A 475 11.58 12.32 2.95
N VAL A 476 11.32 10.46 1.59
CA VAL A 476 10.83 8.98 1.47
C VAL A 476 11.28 7.77 2.41
N TYR A 477 10.56 7.39 3.45
CA TYR A 477 11.09 6.59 4.58
C TYR A 477 10.84 5.03 4.47
N ALA A 478 11.34 4.14 5.36
CA ALA A 478 11.40 2.67 5.09
C ALA A 478 10.15 1.90 5.47
N GLY A 479 9.53 1.20 4.52
CA GLY A 479 8.26 0.53 4.79
C GLY A 479 7.33 1.60 5.33
N SER A 480 7.03 1.51 6.62
CA SER A 480 6.37 2.54 7.42
C SER A 480 7.11 2.86 8.74
N THR A 481 8.38 2.47 8.88
CA THR A 481 9.15 2.60 10.12
C THR A 481 9.52 4.06 10.42
N CYS A 482 8.92 4.55 11.50
CA CYS A 482 9.00 5.91 11.98
C CYS A 482 10.27 6.24 12.78
N PRO A 483 10.64 7.52 12.89
CA PRO A 483 11.88 7.87 12.22
C PRO A 483 12.73 8.72 13.20
N THR A 484 13.67 8.13 13.92
CA THR A 484 14.07 8.65 15.25
C THR A 484 15.41 9.37 15.38
N SER A 485 16.33 9.20 14.44
CA SER A 485 17.64 9.86 14.38
C SER A 485 17.72 10.62 13.07
N ALA A 486 18.29 11.82 13.07
CA ALA A 486 18.51 12.65 11.89
C ALA A 486 19.14 11.90 10.69
N GLY A 487 19.30 12.54 9.56
CA GLY A 487 20.17 12.17 8.45
C GLY A 487 20.08 10.74 7.93
N THR A 488 18.95 10.02 8.03
CA THR A 488 18.85 8.60 7.65
C THR A 488 18.58 8.28 6.19
N ALA A 489 18.91 9.17 5.28
CA ALA A 489 17.97 9.43 4.15
C ALA A 489 18.93 8.97 2.95
N LEU A 490 18.30 8.19 2.08
CA LEU A 490 18.63 7.73 0.76
C LEU A 490 18.56 8.80 -0.32
N ALA A 491 17.40 9.46 -0.45
CA ALA A 491 17.12 10.28 -1.60
C ALA A 491 16.49 11.68 -1.34
N CYS A 492 17.27 12.77 -1.13
CA CYS A 492 16.82 14.13 -0.75
C CYS A 492 17.39 15.42 -1.52
N ASN A 493 16.69 16.23 -2.35
CA ASN A 493 17.24 17.48 -3.00
C ASN A 493 16.40 18.77 -2.68
N ASP A 494 16.62 20.01 -3.21
CA ASP A 494 16.03 21.33 -2.78
C ASP A 494 15.09 22.11 -3.76
N ASP A 495 15.64 23.08 -4.48
CA ASP A 495 15.00 23.71 -5.63
C ASP A 495 15.18 22.86 -6.89
N ALA A 496 14.11 22.62 -7.66
CA ALA A 496 14.14 21.78 -8.86
C ALA A 496 15.25 22.13 -9.82
N ALA A 497 16.26 21.26 -9.87
CA ALA A 497 17.46 21.43 -10.68
C ALA A 497 17.11 21.66 -12.15
N ALA A 498 17.93 22.45 -12.84
CA ALA A 498 17.68 22.79 -14.24
C ALA A 498 17.59 21.53 -15.13
N GLY A 499 16.48 21.39 -15.87
CA GLY A 499 16.17 20.20 -16.66
C GLY A 499 15.37 19.09 -15.94
N SER A 500 15.07 19.25 -14.65
CA SER A 500 14.11 18.40 -13.92
C SER A 500 12.64 18.83 -14.16
N ALA A 501 11.67 18.12 -13.60
CA ALA A 501 10.24 18.35 -13.86
C ALA A 501 9.72 19.73 -13.42
N CYS A 502 10.33 20.37 -12.40
CA CYS A 502 9.99 21.73 -11.97
C CYS A 502 11.10 22.75 -12.26
N SER A 503 12.02 22.43 -13.17
CA SER A 503 13.21 23.22 -13.55
C SER A 503 12.99 24.74 -13.53
N GLY A 504 13.54 25.42 -12.51
CA GLY A 504 13.43 26.88 -12.36
C GLY A 504 12.27 27.36 -11.47
N THR A 505 11.92 26.58 -10.43
CA THR A 505 10.95 26.94 -9.40
C THR A 505 11.50 26.58 -8.01
N LEU A 506 10.93 27.17 -6.95
CA LEU A 506 11.13 26.73 -5.55
C LEU A 506 10.25 25.50 -5.20
N GLN A 507 9.98 24.68 -6.21
CA GLN A 507 9.35 23.37 -6.10
C GLN A 507 10.31 22.34 -6.67
N SER A 508 9.97 21.07 -6.55
CA SER A 508 11.00 20.10 -6.20
C SER A 508 10.94 18.82 -7.03
N SER A 509 12.03 18.31 -7.65
CA SER A 509 11.99 17.23 -8.68
C SER A 509 13.26 16.36 -8.85
N VAL A 510 13.12 15.08 -9.26
CA VAL A 510 14.02 14.02 -8.73
C VAL A 510 14.40 12.77 -9.69
N THR A 511 15.52 11.95 -9.49
CA THR A 511 16.09 10.64 -10.12
C THR A 511 16.80 9.24 -9.42
N PHE A 512 16.43 8.51 -8.26
CA PHE A 512 16.42 7.05 -7.61
C PHE A 512 15.89 5.63 -8.11
N SER A 513 16.54 4.56 -7.60
CA SER A 513 16.50 3.14 -8.03
C SER A 513 15.93 2.11 -7.01
N ALA A 514 15.48 0.86 -7.40
CA ALA A 514 14.50 -0.05 -6.68
C ALA A 514 13.67 -1.33 -7.27
N THR A 515 12.75 -2.04 -6.55
CA THR A 515 12.29 -3.47 -6.79
C THR A 515 10.89 -3.89 -6.28
N GLN A 516 10.13 -4.76 -6.95
CA GLN A 516 8.65 -4.78 -6.81
C GLN A 516 8.00 -5.22 -5.50
N GLY A 517 6.88 -4.54 -5.20
CA GLY A 517 5.95 -4.88 -4.12
C GLY A 517 6.30 -4.27 -2.76
N SER A 518 7.39 -3.50 -2.67
CA SER A 518 7.80 -2.87 -1.42
C SER A 518 7.27 -1.46 -1.24
N THR A 519 7.37 -1.00 0.02
CA THR A 519 6.75 0.23 0.50
C THR A 519 7.77 1.25 0.99
N TYR A 520 7.56 2.50 0.61
CA TYR A 520 8.09 3.67 1.30
C TYR A 520 7.03 4.29 2.20
N LEU A 521 7.56 5.09 3.10
CA LEU A 521 6.99 6.25 3.72
C LEU A 521 7.43 7.48 2.85
N ILE A 522 6.86 8.66 2.98
CA ILE A 522 7.13 9.97 2.33
C ILE A 522 6.89 11.00 3.45
N ARG A 523 7.27 12.25 3.26
CA ARG A 523 6.82 13.45 3.99
C ARG A 523 6.99 14.67 3.11
N VAL A 524 6.46 15.81 3.48
CA VAL A 524 6.47 17.07 2.75
C VAL A 524 6.48 18.19 3.78
N GLY A 525 6.91 19.41 3.41
CA GLY A 525 6.94 20.56 4.31
C GLY A 525 7.76 21.73 3.77
N GLY A 526 8.35 22.54 4.65
CA GLY A 526 8.84 23.88 4.32
C GLY A 526 10.32 24.19 4.53
N TYR A 527 10.86 25.10 3.71
CA TYR A 527 12.09 25.84 4.00
C TYR A 527 11.90 26.90 5.09
N ALA A 528 12.95 27.22 5.84
CA ALA A 528 12.88 28.17 6.94
C ALA A 528 14.26 28.70 7.36
N SER A 529 15.11 29.16 6.43
CA SER A 529 16.26 29.95 6.88
C SER A 529 15.74 31.26 7.48
N GLY A 530 15.61 31.31 8.80
CA GLY A 530 15.22 32.46 9.64
C GLY A 530 13.90 33.15 9.31
N THR A 531 13.01 32.48 8.59
CA THR A 531 11.57 32.71 8.70
C THR A 531 11.02 31.64 9.63
N ASN A 532 10.53 32.01 10.81
CA ASN A 532 9.89 31.09 11.75
C ASN A 532 8.48 31.65 12.02
N PRO A 533 7.42 30.96 11.60
CA PRO A 533 7.39 29.56 11.18
C PRO A 533 7.95 29.27 9.76
N PRO A 534 8.30 28.00 9.49
CA PRO A 534 8.64 27.47 8.16
C PRO A 534 7.63 27.79 7.06
N ALA A 535 8.13 28.00 5.83
CA ALA A 535 7.36 28.23 4.63
C ALA A 535 6.37 27.09 4.38
N MET A 536 5.08 27.39 4.43
CA MET A 536 4.02 26.38 4.49
C MET A 536 2.89 26.72 3.52
N GLY A 537 2.20 25.69 2.98
CA GLY A 537 1.09 25.92 2.08
C GLY A 537 0.67 24.70 1.27
N ALA A 538 -0.09 24.96 0.21
CA ALA A 538 -0.68 23.93 -0.64
C ALA A 538 0.29 23.47 -1.73
N GLY A 539 0.22 22.19 -2.10
CA GLY A 539 1.09 21.62 -3.12
C GLY A 539 0.62 20.33 -3.76
N THR A 540 1.44 19.75 -4.64
CA THR A 540 1.10 18.53 -5.41
C THR A 540 2.28 17.56 -5.53
N LEU A 541 2.30 16.58 -4.63
CA LEU A 541 3.16 15.39 -4.65
C LEU A 541 2.78 14.54 -5.86
N THR A 542 3.62 14.54 -6.89
CA THR A 542 3.45 13.73 -8.09
C THR A 542 4.45 12.59 -8.09
N VAL A 543 4.03 11.36 -8.33
CA VAL A 543 4.91 10.20 -8.55
C VAL A 543 4.75 9.76 -10.01
N VAL A 544 5.78 9.94 -10.83
CA VAL A 544 5.87 9.54 -12.24
C VAL A 544 6.69 8.27 -12.35
N SER A 545 6.03 7.12 -12.57
CA SER A 545 6.69 5.87 -12.96
C SER A 545 7.34 5.99 -14.36
N PRO A 546 8.20 5.07 -14.80
CA PRO A 546 8.61 5.05 -16.20
C PRO A 546 7.41 4.84 -17.11
N ASN A 547 7.59 5.09 -18.39
CA ASN A 547 6.64 4.62 -19.39
C ASN A 547 6.76 3.09 -19.52
N CYS A 548 5.87 2.36 -18.86
CA CYS A 548 5.84 0.88 -18.86
C CYS A 548 5.51 0.28 -20.24
N GLY A 549 4.87 1.04 -21.12
CA GLY A 549 4.27 0.55 -22.37
C GLY A 549 3.20 -0.53 -22.16
N PRO A 550 2.71 -1.15 -23.26
CA PRO A 550 2.34 -2.56 -23.20
C PRO A 550 3.63 -3.35 -22.99
N VAL A 551 3.87 -3.81 -21.76
CA VAL A 551 5.15 -4.41 -21.35
C VAL A 551 5.50 -5.58 -22.29
N PRO A 552 6.74 -5.67 -22.82
CA PRO A 552 7.25 -6.89 -23.40
C PRO A 552 7.10 -8.06 -22.41
N PRO A 553 7.06 -9.32 -22.88
CA PRO A 553 7.06 -10.48 -22.00
C PRO A 553 8.18 -10.38 -20.94
N SER A 554 7.91 -10.83 -19.71
CA SER A 554 8.86 -10.81 -18.58
C SER A 554 10.25 -11.36 -18.95
N ASN A 555 10.26 -12.27 -19.90
CA ASN A 555 11.39 -13.02 -20.41
C ASN A 555 11.94 -12.57 -21.78
N ASP A 556 11.65 -11.34 -22.21
CA ASP A 556 12.17 -10.71 -23.44
C ASP A 556 13.67 -10.95 -23.62
N ASN A 557 14.50 -10.51 -22.67
CA ASN A 557 15.96 -10.63 -22.74
C ASN A 557 16.49 -11.97 -22.15
N CYS A 558 17.62 -12.48 -22.64
CA CYS A 558 18.20 -13.76 -22.22
C CYS A 558 18.68 -13.81 -20.76
N ALA A 559 18.89 -12.65 -20.14
CA ALA A 559 19.15 -12.54 -18.71
C ALA A 559 17.89 -12.82 -17.86
N ASN A 560 16.72 -12.42 -18.37
CA ASN A 560 15.44 -12.48 -17.67
C ASN A 560 14.69 -13.79 -17.93
N ALA A 561 14.93 -14.43 -19.08
CA ALA A 561 14.58 -15.81 -19.44
C ALA A 561 13.78 -16.63 -18.40
N ASP A 562 12.46 -16.74 -18.57
CA ASP A 562 11.57 -17.31 -17.56
C ASP A 562 11.85 -18.79 -17.28
N TRP A 563 11.73 -19.20 -16.02
CA TRP A 563 11.97 -20.58 -15.63
C TRP A 563 10.81 -21.49 -16.03
N VAL A 564 11.09 -22.52 -16.81
CA VAL A 564 10.10 -23.52 -17.24
C VAL A 564 10.25 -24.84 -16.48
N ALA A 565 9.14 -25.50 -16.21
CA ALA A 565 9.09 -26.81 -15.57
C ALA A 565 8.88 -27.94 -16.59
N ALA A 566 9.34 -29.15 -16.27
CA ALA A 566 9.16 -30.31 -17.15
C ALA A 566 7.69 -30.78 -17.20
N GLY A 567 7.11 -30.82 -18.40
CA GLY A 567 5.74 -31.24 -18.66
C GLY A 567 4.72 -30.09 -18.69
N THR A 568 5.10 -28.90 -18.24
CA THR A 568 4.22 -27.71 -18.26
C THR A 568 4.32 -26.99 -19.60
N ALA A 569 3.17 -26.72 -20.22
CA ALA A 569 3.09 -25.84 -21.39
C ALA A 569 2.92 -24.38 -20.93
N VAL A 570 3.67 -23.47 -21.56
CA VAL A 570 3.63 -22.02 -21.28
C VAL A 570 3.15 -21.30 -22.53
N ALA A 571 2.12 -20.45 -22.40
CA ALA A 571 1.70 -19.55 -23.47
C ALA A 571 2.44 -18.21 -23.34
N SER A 572 2.98 -17.69 -24.45
CA SER A 572 3.72 -16.43 -24.49
C SER A 572 3.69 -15.84 -25.92
N SER A 573 4.46 -14.78 -26.17
CA SER A 573 4.50 -14.07 -27.45
C SER A 573 5.91 -13.61 -27.78
N THR A 574 6.23 -13.45 -29.07
CA THR A 574 7.37 -12.64 -29.56
C THR A 574 6.91 -11.27 -30.06
N SER A 575 5.63 -10.93 -29.89
CA SER A 575 5.10 -9.61 -30.23
C SER A 575 5.72 -8.55 -29.31
N LEU A 576 6.28 -7.49 -29.88
CA LEU A 576 6.99 -6.41 -29.18
C LEU A 576 8.29 -6.83 -28.46
N ALA A 577 8.73 -8.08 -28.60
CA ALA A 577 10.02 -8.53 -28.10
C ALA A 577 11.18 -7.88 -28.87
N THR A 578 12.35 -7.89 -28.25
CA THR A 578 13.61 -7.39 -28.81
C THR A 578 14.36 -8.48 -29.57
N LEU A 579 15.53 -8.13 -30.13
CA LEU A 579 16.48 -9.06 -30.75
C LEU A 579 17.75 -9.03 -29.91
N ASP A 580 17.98 -10.04 -29.07
CA ASP A 580 19.21 -10.20 -28.28
C ASP A 580 19.89 -11.55 -28.52
N GLY A 581 19.18 -12.54 -29.08
CA GLY A 581 19.74 -13.82 -29.50
C GLY A 581 20.13 -13.92 -30.97
N THR A 582 20.89 -14.97 -31.29
CA THR A 582 21.10 -15.42 -32.67
C THR A 582 21.06 -16.95 -32.72
N ALA A 583 20.76 -17.51 -33.90
CA ALA A 583 20.80 -18.95 -34.10
C ALA A 583 21.26 -19.31 -35.52
N THR A 584 21.89 -20.46 -35.69
CA THR A 584 22.47 -20.89 -36.97
C THR A 584 21.44 -21.50 -37.95
N CYS A 585 20.14 -21.35 -37.67
CA CYS A 585 19.04 -21.87 -38.50
C CYS A 585 17.84 -20.90 -38.53
N GLY A 586 16.92 -21.12 -39.46
CA GLY A 586 15.66 -20.36 -39.59
C GLY A 586 15.78 -18.88 -39.93
N ALA A 587 16.92 -18.45 -40.50
CA ALA A 587 17.21 -17.04 -40.77
C ALA A 587 17.00 -16.10 -39.56
N SER A 588 17.07 -16.66 -38.33
CA SER A 588 16.55 -16.03 -37.11
C SER A 588 17.52 -15.11 -36.38
N SER A 589 18.71 -14.87 -36.93
CA SER A 589 19.74 -13.97 -36.37
C SER A 589 19.44 -12.47 -36.54
N GLY A 590 18.26 -12.13 -37.06
CA GLY A 590 17.79 -10.77 -37.30
C GLY A 590 16.31 -10.59 -36.95
N THR A 591 15.78 -11.45 -36.08
CA THR A 591 14.35 -11.61 -35.84
C THR A 591 14.06 -11.71 -34.34
N PRO A 592 13.01 -11.04 -33.82
CA PRO A 592 12.80 -10.95 -32.37
C PRO A 592 12.68 -12.29 -31.65
N ASP A 593 12.99 -12.29 -30.36
CA ASP A 593 13.02 -13.48 -29.53
C ASP A 593 12.68 -13.24 -28.06
N VAL A 594 12.25 -14.30 -27.38
CA VAL A 594 12.08 -14.36 -25.93
C VAL A 594 12.68 -15.66 -25.40
N TRP A 595 13.07 -15.68 -24.13
CA TRP A 595 13.92 -16.74 -23.59
C TRP A 595 13.30 -17.50 -22.43
N PHE A 596 13.79 -18.72 -22.20
CA PHE A 596 13.42 -19.52 -21.03
C PHE A 596 14.64 -20.24 -20.47
N ARG A 597 14.67 -20.45 -19.14
CA ARG A 597 15.68 -21.25 -18.45
C ARG A 597 15.11 -22.59 -18.04
N TYR A 598 15.86 -23.66 -18.31
CA TYR A 598 15.51 -25.01 -17.89
C TYR A 598 16.71 -25.71 -17.25
N ARG A 599 16.50 -26.28 -16.06
CA ARG A 599 17.52 -27.00 -15.30
C ARG A 599 16.96 -28.36 -14.87
N PRO A 600 17.22 -29.45 -15.61
CA PRO A 600 16.66 -30.75 -15.27
C PRO A 600 17.19 -31.27 -13.93
N ALA A 601 16.34 -31.92 -13.14
CA ALA A 601 16.75 -32.60 -11.92
C ALA A 601 17.50 -33.93 -12.20
N SER A 602 17.37 -34.48 -13.41
CA SER A 602 17.95 -35.76 -13.82
C SER A 602 18.51 -35.68 -15.25
N SER A 603 19.67 -36.31 -15.50
CA SER A 603 20.30 -36.29 -16.83
C SER A 603 19.48 -37.14 -17.80
N ALA A 604 18.95 -36.53 -18.84
CA ALA A 604 17.95 -37.15 -19.71
C ALA A 604 17.97 -36.57 -21.13
N SER A 605 17.34 -37.27 -22.07
CA SER A 605 16.91 -36.66 -23.33
C SER A 605 15.70 -35.77 -23.05
N VAL A 606 15.80 -34.50 -23.43
CA VAL A 606 14.81 -33.45 -23.18
C VAL A 606 14.31 -32.92 -24.52
N THR A 607 12.99 -32.84 -24.69
CA THR A 607 12.37 -32.29 -25.91
C THR A 607 11.71 -30.95 -25.60
N VAL A 608 12.08 -29.92 -26.38
CA VAL A 608 11.56 -28.55 -26.33
C VAL A 608 10.79 -28.31 -27.63
N THR A 609 9.57 -27.80 -27.57
CA THR A 609 8.74 -27.64 -28.78
C THR A 609 7.75 -26.48 -28.70
N THR A 610 7.45 -25.88 -29.87
CA THR A 610 6.35 -24.93 -30.10
C THR A 610 5.20 -25.53 -30.90
N CYS A 611 5.28 -26.83 -31.26
CA CYS A 611 4.31 -27.52 -32.09
C CYS A 611 2.92 -27.61 -31.46
N ASN A 612 1.91 -26.98 -32.06
CA ASN A 612 0.50 -27.17 -31.66
C ASN A 612 0.06 -28.65 -31.72
N SER A 613 0.64 -29.44 -32.63
CA SER A 613 0.42 -30.89 -32.72
C SER A 613 1.04 -31.71 -31.57
N SER A 614 1.91 -31.08 -30.75
CA SER A 614 2.59 -31.69 -29.60
C SER A 614 2.24 -31.01 -28.26
N ILE A 615 1.44 -29.94 -28.27
CA ILE A 615 1.07 -29.14 -27.09
C ILE A 615 -0.45 -29.15 -26.94
N PRO A 616 -1.02 -29.68 -25.84
CA PRO A 616 -2.44 -29.59 -25.55
C PRO A 616 -2.92 -28.12 -25.54
N GLY A 617 -3.86 -27.79 -26.41
CA GLY A 617 -4.38 -26.42 -26.54
C GLY A 617 -3.43 -25.42 -27.22
N GLY A 618 -2.35 -25.87 -27.87
CA GLY A 618 -1.33 -25.00 -28.45
C GLY A 618 -1.87 -23.94 -29.41
N THR A 619 -1.50 -22.68 -29.19
CA THR A 619 -2.01 -21.49 -29.89
C THR A 619 -0.99 -20.84 -30.82
N THR A 620 0.13 -21.51 -31.11
CA THR A 620 1.22 -20.99 -31.96
C THR A 620 0.70 -20.59 -33.33
N ASN A 621 0.84 -19.31 -33.69
CA ASN A 621 0.16 -18.71 -34.85
C ASN A 621 1.09 -18.06 -35.89
N TYR A 622 2.41 -18.18 -35.69
CA TYR A 622 3.43 -17.67 -36.61
C TYR A 622 4.52 -18.73 -36.86
N ASP A 623 5.43 -18.41 -37.77
CA ASP A 623 6.56 -19.26 -38.17
C ASP A 623 7.68 -19.19 -37.12
N THR A 624 7.88 -20.26 -36.33
CA THR A 624 8.72 -20.23 -35.11
C THR A 624 10.08 -20.92 -35.26
N VAL A 625 11.13 -20.30 -34.73
CA VAL A 625 12.48 -20.90 -34.63
C VAL A 625 12.82 -21.15 -33.16
N LEU A 626 13.28 -22.36 -32.83
CA LEU A 626 13.83 -22.69 -31.52
C LEU A 626 15.35 -22.78 -31.59
N SER A 627 16.04 -22.32 -30.54
CA SER A 627 17.43 -22.71 -30.30
C SER A 627 17.71 -22.94 -28.82
N LEU A 628 18.64 -23.85 -28.54
CA LEU A 628 19.07 -24.25 -27.21
C LEU A 628 20.53 -23.84 -27.02
N HIS A 629 20.86 -23.22 -25.89
CA HIS A 629 22.17 -22.64 -25.59
C HIS A 629 22.69 -23.06 -24.22
N SER A 630 24.02 -23.09 -24.07
CA SER A 630 24.68 -23.43 -22.79
C SER A 630 24.64 -22.31 -21.74
N ALA A 631 24.37 -21.07 -22.16
CA ALA A 631 24.18 -19.89 -21.33
C ALA A 631 23.39 -18.83 -22.13
N CYS A 632 22.92 -17.77 -21.49
CA CYS A 632 22.60 -16.50 -22.16
C CYS A 632 23.86 -15.98 -22.87
N GLY A 633 23.77 -15.70 -24.17
CA GLY A 633 24.94 -15.44 -25.03
C GLY A 633 25.93 -16.61 -25.19
N GLY A 634 25.55 -17.83 -24.76
CA GLY A 634 26.42 -19.01 -24.74
C GLY A 634 26.54 -19.72 -26.08
N THR A 635 27.17 -20.91 -26.06
CA THR A 635 27.27 -21.75 -27.25
C THR A 635 25.91 -22.38 -27.57
N GLN A 636 25.44 -22.19 -28.80
CA GLN A 636 24.27 -22.90 -29.32
C GLN A 636 24.54 -24.42 -29.38
N LEU A 637 23.74 -25.18 -28.64
CA LEU A 637 23.80 -26.63 -28.52
C LEU A 637 22.88 -27.34 -29.54
N ALA A 638 21.77 -26.71 -29.91
CA ALA A 638 20.85 -27.18 -30.95
C ALA A 638 20.03 -26.00 -31.52
N CYS A 639 19.51 -26.16 -32.74
CA CYS A 639 18.61 -25.23 -33.41
C CYS A 639 17.59 -26.03 -34.23
N ASN A 640 16.35 -25.55 -34.32
CA ASN A 640 15.41 -26.00 -35.34
C ASN A 640 14.50 -24.85 -35.78
N ASP A 641 13.90 -25.02 -36.95
CA ASP A 641 13.03 -24.10 -37.67
C ASP A 641 11.73 -24.87 -37.93
N ASP A 642 11.56 -25.44 -39.12
CA ASP A 642 10.55 -26.44 -39.46
C ASP A 642 10.79 -27.82 -38.81
N ALA A 643 9.99 -28.20 -37.82
CA ALA A 643 9.95 -29.58 -37.33
C ALA A 643 9.07 -30.49 -38.22
N SER A 644 9.59 -31.66 -38.57
CA SER A 644 8.80 -32.67 -39.31
C SER A 644 7.54 -33.07 -38.52
N GLY A 645 6.37 -33.01 -39.17
CA GLY A 645 5.06 -33.23 -38.55
C GLY A 645 4.53 -32.06 -37.71
N CYS A 646 5.12 -30.87 -37.83
CA CYS A 646 4.77 -29.68 -37.05
C CYS A 646 4.18 -28.53 -37.90
N GLY A 647 4.50 -28.47 -39.19
CA GLY A 647 4.26 -27.28 -40.02
C GLY A 647 5.40 -26.28 -39.83
N LEU A 648 5.08 -24.98 -39.96
CA LEU A 648 5.98 -23.84 -39.74
C LEU A 648 6.28 -23.60 -38.24
N GLN A 649 6.61 -24.66 -37.52
CA GLN A 649 6.71 -24.68 -36.07
C GLN A 649 7.80 -25.65 -35.62
N SER A 650 8.32 -25.45 -34.41
CA SER A 650 9.65 -25.92 -34.06
C SER A 650 9.70 -26.99 -32.97
N ARG A 651 10.77 -27.79 -33.01
CA ARG A 651 11.06 -28.83 -32.00
C ARG A 651 12.54 -29.20 -31.97
N ILE A 652 13.13 -29.18 -30.78
CA ILE A 652 14.48 -29.64 -30.46
C ILE A 652 14.38 -30.85 -29.52
N THR A 653 15.28 -31.82 -29.67
CA THR A 653 15.51 -32.87 -28.67
C THR A 653 17.01 -32.95 -28.38
N TYR A 654 17.40 -32.87 -27.11
CA TYR A 654 18.80 -32.77 -26.69
C TYR A 654 19.07 -33.50 -25.36
N SER A 655 20.26 -34.09 -25.19
CA SER A 655 20.64 -34.77 -23.94
C SER A 655 21.20 -33.76 -22.94
N MET A 656 20.43 -33.43 -21.92
CA MET A 656 20.77 -32.44 -20.89
C MET A 656 21.27 -33.11 -19.60
N THR A 657 22.15 -32.42 -18.86
CA THR A 657 22.77 -32.90 -17.62
C THR A 657 22.04 -32.38 -16.38
N ALA A 658 21.82 -33.25 -15.40
CA ALA A 658 21.23 -32.91 -14.10
C ALA A 658 21.93 -31.70 -13.44
N GLY A 659 21.15 -30.72 -12.99
CA GLY A 659 21.67 -29.56 -12.26
C GLY A 659 22.43 -28.53 -13.11
N THR A 660 22.60 -28.75 -14.42
CA THR A 660 23.07 -27.73 -15.37
C THR A 660 21.88 -26.93 -15.88
N THR A 661 21.97 -25.59 -15.87
CA THR A 661 20.96 -24.72 -16.48
C THR A 661 21.23 -24.56 -17.96
N TYR A 662 20.19 -24.66 -18.78
CA TYR A 662 20.21 -24.44 -20.22
C TYR A 662 19.24 -23.31 -20.58
N TRP A 663 19.57 -22.57 -21.64
CA TRP A 663 18.75 -21.47 -22.14
C TRP A 663 18.06 -21.88 -23.44
N ILE A 664 16.77 -21.55 -23.55
CA ILE A 664 15.90 -21.84 -24.68
C ILE A 664 15.49 -20.50 -25.27
N ARG A 665 15.83 -20.24 -26.53
CA ARG A 665 15.39 -19.07 -27.31
C ARG A 665 14.18 -19.48 -28.15
N VAL A 666 13.10 -18.71 -28.09
CA VAL A 666 11.95 -18.80 -29.00
C VAL A 666 11.91 -17.55 -29.86
N SER A 667 12.00 -17.73 -31.17
CA SER A 667 12.10 -16.66 -32.18
C SER A 667 11.19 -16.98 -33.37
N GLY A 668 11.33 -16.29 -34.51
CA GLY A 668 10.55 -16.57 -35.72
C GLY A 668 11.29 -16.36 -37.04
N TYR A 669 10.85 -17.09 -38.07
CA TYR A 669 11.55 -17.16 -39.36
C TYR A 669 11.54 -15.80 -40.07
N SER A 670 12.70 -15.33 -40.53
CA SER A 670 12.86 -14.14 -41.39
C SER A 670 12.11 -12.85 -40.96
N GLY A 671 11.81 -12.69 -39.67
CA GLY A 671 11.13 -11.52 -39.09
C GLY A 671 9.72 -11.79 -38.58
N SER A 672 9.21 -13.02 -38.71
CA SER A 672 7.94 -13.43 -38.14
C SER A 672 7.92 -13.30 -36.61
N THR A 673 6.81 -12.79 -36.08
CA THR A 673 6.51 -12.69 -34.65
C THR A 673 5.03 -13.00 -34.43
N GLY A 674 4.66 -13.35 -33.20
CA GLY A 674 3.28 -13.66 -32.83
C GLY A 674 3.18 -14.40 -31.51
N ASN A 675 2.04 -15.03 -31.27
CA ASN A 675 1.80 -15.82 -30.05
C ASN A 675 2.27 -17.26 -30.26
N PHE A 676 2.83 -17.86 -29.21
CA PHE A 676 3.26 -19.26 -29.20
C PHE A 676 2.86 -19.95 -27.90
N SER A 677 2.80 -21.27 -27.97
CA SER A 677 2.88 -22.13 -26.79
C SER A 677 4.23 -22.86 -26.81
N LEU A 678 4.91 -22.98 -25.68
CA LEU A 678 6.18 -23.69 -25.52
C LEU A 678 5.99 -24.84 -24.52
N LEU A 679 6.54 -26.01 -24.81
CA LEU A 679 6.55 -27.15 -23.90
C LEU A 679 7.94 -27.78 -23.82
N VAL A 680 8.41 -28.04 -22.61
CA VAL A 680 9.64 -28.79 -22.32
C VAL A 680 9.28 -30.12 -21.66
N THR A 681 9.86 -31.23 -22.10
CA THR A 681 9.56 -32.59 -21.61
C THR A 681 10.82 -33.41 -21.38
N GLY A 682 10.84 -34.21 -20.31
CA GLY A 682 12.01 -35.00 -19.88
C GLY A 682 12.95 -34.25 -18.94
N GLY A 683 13.69 -34.97 -18.09
CA GLY A 683 14.69 -34.42 -17.16
C GLY A 683 14.16 -33.92 -15.80
N GLY A 684 12.89 -33.52 -15.69
CA GLY A 684 12.24 -33.24 -14.39
C GLY A 684 12.67 -31.94 -13.69
N GLY A 685 13.02 -30.88 -14.42
CA GLY A 685 13.39 -29.58 -13.85
C GLY A 685 12.20 -28.76 -13.31
N VAL A 686 12.51 -27.86 -12.38
CA VAL A 686 11.56 -27.01 -11.62
C VAL A 686 12.10 -25.57 -11.46
N ILE A 687 11.24 -24.66 -10.98
CA ILE A 687 11.49 -23.21 -10.85
C ILE A 687 12.23 -22.88 -9.52
N PRO A 688 13.25 -22.00 -9.49
CA PRO A 688 13.90 -21.50 -8.26
C PRO A 688 13.15 -20.34 -7.56
N PRO A 689 13.49 -20.00 -6.30
CA PRO A 689 12.82 -18.94 -5.51
C PRO A 689 13.24 -17.50 -5.88
N THR A 690 12.42 -16.54 -5.44
CA THR A 690 12.39 -15.11 -5.82
C THR A 690 13.31 -14.20 -4.97
N PRO A 691 13.83 -13.07 -5.51
CA PRO A 691 14.59 -12.07 -4.76
C PRO A 691 13.79 -11.30 -3.67
N PRO A 692 14.46 -10.50 -2.82
CA PRO A 692 13.81 -9.56 -1.91
C PRO A 692 13.04 -8.51 -2.71
N ALA A 693 11.94 -8.01 -2.16
CA ALA A 693 11.21 -6.88 -2.73
C ALA A 693 11.99 -5.54 -2.71
N ASN A 694 13.33 -5.51 -2.57
CA ASN A 694 14.12 -4.26 -2.59
C ASN A 694 15.51 -4.33 -3.30
N ASP A 695 15.74 -5.39 -4.09
CA ASP A 695 16.73 -5.65 -5.19
C ASP A 695 16.91 -4.61 -6.37
N ASP A 696 16.15 -4.62 -7.51
CA ASP A 696 16.26 -3.79 -8.78
C ASP A 696 16.27 -2.20 -8.75
N CYS A 697 15.89 -1.52 -9.88
CA CYS A 697 15.95 -0.09 -10.29
C CYS A 697 14.66 0.86 -10.35
N ALA A 698 13.38 0.52 -10.01
CA ALA A 698 12.30 1.52 -9.65
C ALA A 698 11.08 1.20 -8.72
N ASN A 699 11.07 0.14 -7.91
CA ASN A 699 9.86 -0.50 -7.39
C ASN A 699 9.76 -0.84 -5.83
N ARG A 700 10.71 -0.38 -4.98
CA ARG A 700 11.32 -0.82 -3.66
C ARG A 700 10.80 -0.30 -2.29
N ILE A 701 11.67 -0.08 -1.29
CA ILE A 701 11.46 0.49 0.05
C ILE A 701 12.06 1.92 0.15
N GLY A 702 11.63 2.79 1.08
CA GLY A 702 12.42 3.99 1.45
C GLY A 702 13.38 3.70 2.62
N VAL A 703 13.84 4.67 3.42
CA VAL A 703 14.50 4.36 4.71
C VAL A 703 14.37 5.41 5.79
N GLY A 704 13.69 5.05 6.90
CA GLY A 704 13.24 5.88 8.04
C GLY A 704 14.36 6.65 8.71
N LEU A 705 14.07 7.80 9.35
CA LEU A 705 14.93 8.33 10.43
C LEU A 705 15.19 7.21 11.47
N GLY A 706 16.27 7.25 12.24
CA GLY A 706 16.66 6.13 13.11
C GLY A 706 17.28 4.90 12.40
N THR A 707 16.91 3.69 12.83
CA THR A 707 17.61 2.44 12.47
C THR A 707 16.68 1.43 11.80
N HIS A 708 17.14 0.82 10.70
CA HIS A 708 16.31 -0.04 9.84
C HIS A 708 16.93 -1.39 9.58
N ASN A 709 16.11 -2.40 9.32
CA ASN A 709 16.55 -3.74 8.91
C ASN A 709 16.61 -3.83 7.38
N PHE A 710 17.51 -4.64 6.82
CA PHE A 710 17.61 -4.88 5.38
C PHE A 710 18.16 -6.28 5.05
N THR A 711 18.02 -6.73 3.79
CA THR A 711 18.65 -7.97 3.29
C THR A 711 18.97 -7.90 1.80
N THR A 712 20.15 -8.38 1.40
CA THR A 712 20.61 -8.50 0.00
C THR A 712 20.61 -9.95 -0.51
N VAL A 713 20.10 -10.89 0.29
CA VAL A 713 20.06 -12.32 -0.07
C VAL A 713 19.15 -12.55 -1.28
N ALA A 714 19.70 -13.14 -2.34
CA ALA A 714 19.07 -13.35 -3.64
C ALA A 714 18.78 -12.08 -4.48
N ALA A 715 19.25 -10.90 -4.05
CA ALA A 715 19.22 -9.71 -4.89
C ALA A 715 20.17 -9.82 -6.10
N THR A 716 19.81 -9.17 -7.21
CA THR A 716 20.62 -9.03 -8.43
C THR A 716 21.63 -7.89 -8.33
N THR A 717 22.26 -7.46 -9.43
CA THR A 717 23.13 -6.28 -9.41
C THR A 717 22.83 -5.38 -10.59
N ASP A 718 22.12 -4.28 -10.36
CA ASP A 718 21.60 -3.44 -11.46
C ASP A 718 22.08 -1.98 -11.47
N GLY A 719 22.75 -1.51 -10.42
CA GLY A 719 23.34 -0.17 -10.42
C GLY A 719 24.70 -0.03 -11.12
N PRO A 720 25.07 1.18 -11.57
CA PRO A 720 26.34 1.45 -12.24
C PRO A 720 27.54 1.48 -11.28
N ALA A 721 28.73 1.19 -11.81
CA ALA A 721 29.98 1.19 -11.06
C ALA A 721 30.71 2.54 -11.18
N HIS A 722 30.88 3.26 -10.07
CA HIS A 722 31.30 4.66 -10.08
C HIS A 722 32.80 4.83 -9.83
N ALA A 723 33.45 5.75 -10.54
CA ALA A 723 34.86 6.05 -10.32
C ALA A 723 35.18 6.49 -8.85
N ALA A 724 34.24 7.15 -8.18
CA ALA A 724 34.36 7.50 -6.76
C ALA A 724 34.01 6.35 -5.79
N CYS A 725 33.37 5.27 -6.25
CA CYS A 725 33.24 4.01 -5.50
C CYS A 725 34.49 3.11 -5.60
N ASN A 726 35.58 3.57 -6.24
CA ASN A 726 36.75 2.74 -6.50
C ASN A 726 37.65 2.55 -5.27
N TYR A 727 37.22 1.64 -4.40
CA TYR A 727 37.94 1.21 -3.21
C TYR A 727 38.52 -0.19 -3.44
N PHE A 728 39.79 -0.35 -3.08
CA PHE A 728 40.58 -1.58 -3.29
C PHE A 728 40.65 -2.09 -4.74
N GLY A 729 40.37 -1.23 -5.73
CA GLY A 729 40.32 -1.58 -7.16
C GLY A 729 38.97 -2.12 -7.62
N ASN A 730 37.97 -2.20 -6.73
CA ASN A 730 36.59 -2.52 -7.07
C ASN A 730 35.74 -1.24 -6.99
N ASN A 731 35.11 -0.86 -8.09
CA ASN A 731 34.30 0.36 -8.22
C ASN A 731 32.78 0.10 -8.21
N GLN A 732 32.35 -1.12 -7.89
CA GLN A 732 30.96 -1.55 -7.98
C GLN A 732 30.40 -1.91 -6.60
N ILE A 733 29.11 -1.63 -6.40
CA ILE A 733 28.31 -2.16 -5.30
C ILE A 733 27.57 -3.39 -5.87
N THR A 734 27.54 -4.51 -5.15
CA THR A 734 27.08 -5.80 -5.69
C THR A 734 26.04 -6.46 -4.81
N ASN A 735 25.10 -7.19 -5.41
CA ASN A 735 23.88 -7.65 -4.75
C ASN A 735 23.21 -6.46 -4.05
N ASP A 736 22.98 -5.40 -4.82
CA ASP A 736 22.50 -4.14 -4.29
C ASP A 736 21.01 -4.21 -3.95
N ILE A 737 20.65 -3.36 -3.00
CA ILE A 737 19.29 -3.02 -2.68
C ILE A 737 19.18 -1.50 -2.59
N TRP A 738 18.02 -1.00 -2.97
CA TRP A 738 17.83 0.43 -3.16
C TRP A 738 16.51 0.95 -2.57
N PHE A 739 16.27 2.24 -2.82
CA PHE A 739 15.99 3.16 -1.74
C PHE A 739 15.80 4.65 -2.21
N ASN A 740 14.68 5.34 -1.89
CA ASN A 740 14.50 6.83 -1.87
C ASN A 740 14.21 7.33 -0.47
N TYR A 741 14.56 8.56 -0.07
CA TYR A 741 14.29 9.18 1.22
C TYR A 741 14.27 10.69 1.32
N PRO A 742 13.35 11.27 2.04
CA PRO A 742 12.12 12.40 0.80
C PRO A 742 12.91 13.80 0.81
N SER A 743 13.88 14.00 1.74
CA SER A 743 14.50 15.27 2.25
C SER A 743 13.88 16.06 3.40
N LEU A 744 14.63 16.26 4.50
CA LEU A 744 14.14 16.59 5.85
C LEU A 744 14.82 17.65 6.75
N CYS A 745 15.82 18.38 6.29
CA CYS A 745 16.51 19.49 6.99
C CYS A 745 17.11 20.47 5.98
N THR A 746 18.32 20.98 6.19
CA THR A 746 19.16 21.62 5.17
C THR A 746 20.58 21.97 5.71
N GLY A 747 21.47 21.14 6.31
CA GLY A 747 21.45 19.71 6.68
C GLY A 747 22.58 18.67 6.38
N VAL A 748 23.74 18.60 7.05
CA VAL A 748 24.80 17.61 6.62
C VAL A 748 24.39 16.12 6.75
N LEU A 749 24.04 15.40 5.67
CA LEU A 749 23.70 13.95 5.66
C LEU A 749 24.87 13.09 6.14
N THR A 750 24.55 12.00 6.84
CA THR A 750 25.49 10.94 7.18
C THR A 750 24.85 9.59 6.95
N VAL A 751 25.46 8.67 6.20
CA VAL A 751 25.06 7.25 6.08
C VAL A 751 25.86 6.39 7.04
N THR A 752 25.29 5.32 7.63
CA THR A 752 26.11 4.33 8.36
C THR A 752 25.55 2.89 8.50
N THR A 753 26.32 1.89 8.04
CA THR A 753 26.20 0.46 8.44
C THR A 753 27.18 0.08 9.57
N CYS A 754 27.82 1.08 10.18
CA CYS A 754 29.00 0.93 11.06
C CYS A 754 28.75 0.00 12.25
N ASN A 755 29.33 -1.19 12.20
CA ASN A 755 29.19 -2.28 13.17
C ASN A 755 27.77 -2.88 13.29
N THR A 756 26.86 -2.61 12.33
CA THR A 756 25.45 -3.07 12.37
C THR A 756 25.07 -4.03 11.23
N ALA A 757 25.91 -4.18 10.19
CA ALA A 757 25.73 -5.18 9.14
C ALA A 757 26.57 -6.46 9.38
N GLY A 758 26.04 -7.62 8.96
CA GLY A 758 26.71 -8.93 9.12
C GLY A 758 27.68 -9.30 7.98
N PHE A 759 27.96 -8.39 7.05
CA PHE A 759 28.80 -8.61 5.88
C PHE A 759 29.51 -7.31 5.46
N ASP A 760 30.34 -7.41 4.42
CA ASP A 760 31.17 -6.36 3.84
C ASP A 760 30.33 -5.40 2.96
N THR A 761 30.09 -4.15 3.40
CA THR A 761 29.08 -3.25 2.79
C THR A 761 29.62 -1.98 2.12
N LYS A 762 29.17 -1.71 0.89
CA LYS A 762 29.35 -0.43 0.17
C LYS A 762 28.08 0.41 0.13
N ILE A 763 28.26 1.74 0.08
CA ILE A 763 27.18 2.73 0.10
C ILE A 763 27.48 3.92 -0.82
N ALA A 764 26.48 4.40 -1.56
CA ALA A 764 26.57 5.60 -2.41
C ALA A 764 25.28 6.45 -2.42
N VAL A 765 25.38 7.78 -2.64
CA VAL A 765 24.29 8.78 -2.60
C VAL A 765 24.20 9.62 -3.92
N TYR A 766 23.01 9.76 -4.58
CA TYR A 766 22.86 10.33 -5.97
C TYR A 766 21.58 11.20 -6.30
N ASP A 767 21.62 12.44 -6.82
CA ASP A 767 20.58 13.54 -6.87
C ASP A 767 19.12 13.31 -7.42
N GLY A 768 18.07 13.48 -6.62
CA GLY A 768 16.66 13.10 -6.92
C GLY A 768 16.30 11.57 -6.98
N ALA A 769 14.99 11.13 -6.91
CA ALA A 769 14.20 9.87 -7.27
C ALA A 769 13.79 9.45 -8.80
N GLY A 770 14.07 8.26 -9.41
CA GLY A 770 14.18 7.93 -10.88
C GLY A 770 15.45 7.06 -11.24
N CYS A 771 15.77 6.57 -12.42
CA CYS A 771 16.88 5.58 -12.58
C CYS A 771 17.72 5.91 -13.80
N THR A 772 18.14 7.16 -13.82
CA THR A 772 18.92 7.73 -14.90
C THR A 772 19.97 8.69 -14.33
N ASN A 773 21.08 8.82 -15.05
CA ASN A 773 22.11 9.84 -14.81
C ASN A 773 22.87 9.74 -13.46
N LEU A 774 22.84 8.58 -12.78
CA LEU A 774 23.44 8.37 -11.44
C LEU A 774 24.88 8.90 -11.34
N ASP A 775 25.78 8.61 -12.28
CA ASP A 775 27.16 9.13 -12.29
C ASP A 775 27.26 10.67 -12.19
N SER A 776 26.40 11.41 -12.89
CA SER A 776 26.37 12.90 -12.86
C SER A 776 25.72 13.49 -11.61
N ARG A 777 25.18 12.63 -10.77
CA ARG A 777 24.32 12.94 -9.64
C ARG A 777 24.89 12.41 -8.32
N LEU A 778 25.84 11.47 -8.41
CA LEU A 778 26.62 10.93 -7.30
C LEU A 778 27.33 12.06 -6.56
N LEU A 779 27.05 12.18 -5.27
CA LEU A 779 27.76 13.12 -4.40
C LEU A 779 28.91 12.45 -3.66
N SER A 780 28.69 11.23 -3.21
CA SER A 780 29.70 10.46 -2.49
C SER A 780 29.37 8.97 -2.52
N CYS A 781 30.43 8.17 -2.53
CA CYS A 781 30.41 6.73 -2.35
C CYS A 781 31.57 6.38 -1.44
N VAL A 782 31.35 5.46 -0.50
CA VAL A 782 32.38 5.01 0.45
C VAL A 782 32.35 3.49 0.60
N ASP A 783 33.49 2.97 1.01
CA ASP A 783 33.81 1.60 1.40
C ASP A 783 34.67 1.72 2.68
N ASP A 784 34.60 0.75 3.60
CA ASP A 784 35.47 0.65 4.78
C ASP A 784 35.75 1.97 5.54
N THR A 785 34.73 2.57 6.17
CA THR A 785 34.97 3.82 6.89
C THR A 785 35.82 3.60 8.14
N SER A 786 36.84 4.45 8.30
CA SER A 786 37.76 4.42 9.44
C SER A 786 37.01 4.41 10.78
N GLY A 787 37.12 3.30 11.52
CA GLY A 787 36.41 3.05 12.78
C GLY A 787 35.26 2.03 12.70
N CYS A 788 34.90 1.55 11.50
CA CYS A 788 33.73 0.70 11.27
C CYS A 788 34.04 -0.73 10.79
N GLY A 789 35.31 -1.10 10.63
CA GLY A 789 35.67 -2.39 10.02
C GLY A 789 35.25 -2.44 8.55
N THR A 790 34.74 -3.58 8.08
CA THR A 790 34.21 -3.76 6.71
C THR A 790 32.78 -3.22 6.56
N THR A 791 32.46 -2.10 7.23
CA THR A 791 31.16 -1.45 7.14
C THR A 791 31.34 0.06 7.02
N THR A 792 30.35 0.72 6.43
CA THR A 792 30.57 1.97 5.72
C THR A 792 29.75 3.10 6.31
N THR A 793 30.37 4.28 6.32
CA THR A 793 29.76 5.56 6.66
C THR A 793 30.10 6.59 5.57
N VAL A 794 29.08 7.18 4.93
CA VAL A 794 29.21 8.24 3.91
C VAL A 794 28.72 9.55 4.53
N THR A 795 29.17 10.72 4.08
CA THR A 795 28.58 12.01 4.46
C THR A 795 28.51 12.92 3.25
N VAL A 796 27.44 13.70 3.10
CA VAL A 796 27.28 14.63 1.97
C VAL A 796 26.61 15.94 2.38
N ASN A 797 26.98 17.01 1.67
CA ASN A 797 26.10 18.15 1.47
C ASN A 797 25.22 17.84 0.29
N VAL A 798 24.01 18.31 0.37
CA VAL A 798 22.89 17.78 -0.39
C VAL A 798 21.89 18.92 -0.40
N VAL A 799 20.58 18.71 -0.34
CA VAL A 799 19.62 19.75 -0.73
C VAL A 799 18.19 19.38 -0.20
N SER A 800 17.27 20.27 0.25
CA SER A 800 15.96 19.84 0.83
C SER A 800 14.66 20.39 0.25
N GLY A 801 13.67 19.56 -0.08
CA GLY A 801 12.89 19.88 -1.28
C GLY A 801 12.20 18.70 -1.97
N GLN A 802 13.06 17.80 -2.41
CA GLN A 802 13.12 16.94 -3.59
C GLN A 802 13.85 15.65 -3.18
N ASN A 803 14.43 14.81 -4.05
CA ASN A 803 15.04 13.52 -3.65
C ASN A 803 16.61 13.29 -3.95
N TYR A 804 17.16 12.06 -3.98
CA TYR A 804 18.57 11.52 -4.23
C TYR A 804 18.40 10.01 -4.59
N THR A 805 19.31 9.13 -4.22
CA THR A 805 19.24 7.68 -4.29
C THR A 805 20.23 7.24 -3.22
N ILE A 806 19.92 6.24 -2.39
CA ILE A 806 21.01 5.43 -1.82
C ILE A 806 20.98 4.07 -2.45
N ARG A 807 22.19 3.56 -2.60
CA ARG A 807 22.51 2.20 -3.00
C ARG A 807 23.26 1.56 -1.86
N LEU A 808 22.76 0.45 -1.33
CA LEU A 808 23.42 -0.35 -0.29
C LEU A 808 23.61 -1.75 -0.85
N GLY A 809 24.84 -2.26 -0.83
CA GLY A 809 25.10 -3.64 -1.22
C GLY A 809 26.45 -4.12 -0.73
N GLY A 810 26.86 -5.29 -1.19
CA GLY A 810 28.13 -5.91 -0.81
C GLY A 810 29.33 -5.41 -1.60
N TYR A 811 30.51 -5.46 -0.98
CA TYR A 811 31.77 -5.54 -1.71
C TYR A 811 31.87 -6.89 -2.45
N ASN A 812 32.22 -6.86 -3.73
CA ASN A 812 32.67 -8.01 -4.53
C ASN A 812 31.87 -9.34 -4.36
N GLY A 813 30.54 -9.26 -4.43
CA GLY A 813 29.63 -10.41 -4.39
C GLY A 813 29.14 -10.81 -3.00
N ALA A 814 29.47 -10.06 -1.94
CA ALA A 814 28.93 -10.31 -0.60
C ALA A 814 27.40 -10.12 -0.54
N THR A 815 26.72 -10.98 0.23
CA THR A 815 25.29 -10.87 0.56
C THR A 815 25.07 -11.13 2.05
N GLY A 816 23.98 -10.61 2.58
CA GLY A 816 23.56 -10.88 3.95
C GLY A 816 22.38 -10.01 4.38
N SER A 817 22.16 -9.96 5.68
CA SER A 817 21.14 -9.11 6.31
C SER A 817 21.79 -8.30 7.44
N GLY A 818 21.19 -7.17 7.81
CA GLY A 818 21.77 -6.30 8.82
C GLY A 818 20.87 -5.14 9.24
N GLN A 819 21.42 -4.26 10.07
CA GLN A 819 20.84 -2.98 10.41
C GLN A 819 21.71 -1.81 9.94
N TRP A 820 21.11 -0.62 9.82
CA TRP A 820 21.79 0.62 9.48
C TRP A 820 21.06 1.87 9.99
N THR A 821 21.83 2.94 10.21
CA THR A 821 21.49 4.24 10.82
C THR A 821 22.30 5.33 10.09
N LEU A 822 22.04 6.65 10.24
CA LEU A 822 22.47 7.76 9.32
C LEU A 822 22.11 9.14 10.13
N SER A 823 22.58 10.41 9.86
CA SER A 823 22.49 11.68 10.75
C SER A 823 22.73 13.16 10.17
N CYS A 824 22.10 14.31 10.67
CA CYS A 824 21.99 15.74 10.06
C CYS A 824 22.21 17.05 10.96
N VAL A 825 22.57 18.28 10.42
CA VAL A 825 23.16 19.53 11.11
C VAL A 825 22.75 21.00 10.59
N PRO A 826 22.67 22.16 11.39
CA PRO A 826 21.95 23.51 11.16
C PRO A 826 22.53 24.89 10.63
N GLY A 827 21.61 25.90 10.41
CA GLY A 827 21.75 27.32 9.86
C GLY A 827 20.42 28.17 9.69
N SER A 828 20.45 29.48 9.30
CA SER A 828 19.33 30.50 9.44
C SER A 828 19.44 31.86 8.65
N SER A 829 18.37 32.70 8.53
CA SER A 829 18.38 34.13 8.02
C SER A 829 17.10 35.02 8.25
N CYS A 830 17.17 36.14 8.99
CA CYS A 830 16.04 37.11 9.21
C CYS A 830 16.35 38.50 8.59
N PRO A 831 15.42 39.50 8.58
CA PRO A 831 15.69 40.86 8.09
C PRO A 831 16.84 41.58 8.83
N PRO A 832 17.63 42.44 8.14
CA PRO A 832 18.86 43.01 8.70
C PRO A 832 18.68 44.31 9.52
N CYS A 833 17.51 44.96 9.47
CA CYS A 833 17.19 46.14 10.28
C CYS A 833 15.77 46.04 10.84
N VAL A 834 15.60 46.35 12.12
CA VAL A 834 14.33 46.24 12.83
C VAL A 834 13.40 47.44 12.59
N ALA A 835 13.94 48.60 12.20
CA ALA A 835 13.16 49.83 11.98
C ALA A 835 12.62 50.01 10.54
N ASP A 836 13.31 49.47 9.52
CA ASP A 836 12.83 49.36 8.13
C ASP A 836 12.23 47.96 7.95
N PHE A 837 11.13 47.71 8.66
CA PHE A 837 10.60 46.36 8.91
C PHE A 837 10.12 45.67 7.62
N ASN A 838 9.76 46.43 6.59
CA ASN A 838 9.39 45.87 5.28
C ASN A 838 10.57 45.78 4.28
N ASP A 839 11.80 46.10 4.71
CA ASP A 839 13.05 46.13 3.93
C ASP A 839 12.94 46.97 2.64
N SER A 840 12.31 48.15 2.75
CA SER A 840 12.14 49.09 1.64
C SER A 840 13.43 49.77 1.20
N GLY A 841 14.44 49.80 2.07
CA GLY A 841 15.64 50.63 1.93
C GLY A 841 15.35 52.11 2.17
N GLY A 842 14.37 52.40 3.03
CA GLY A 842 13.76 53.71 3.24
C GLY A 842 14.30 54.49 4.45
N THR A 843 13.60 55.57 4.79
CA THR A 843 13.55 56.05 6.17
C THR A 843 12.23 55.54 6.76
N PRO A 844 12.22 54.95 7.97
CA PRO A 844 11.03 54.32 8.54
C PRO A 844 9.74 55.13 8.39
N ASP A 845 8.70 54.57 7.73
CA ASP A 845 7.39 55.20 7.50
C ASP A 845 6.16 54.39 7.98
N ASP A 846 4.94 54.91 7.82
CA ASP A 846 3.74 54.26 8.34
C ASP A 846 3.41 52.89 7.72
N ALA A 847 4.08 52.48 6.63
CA ALA A 847 4.02 51.13 6.09
C ALA A 847 4.86 50.12 6.91
N ASP A 848 6.02 50.49 7.45
CA ASP A 848 6.79 49.59 8.34
C ASP A 848 6.08 49.36 9.66
N VAL A 849 5.46 50.40 10.24
CA VAL A 849 4.63 50.26 11.45
C VAL A 849 3.47 49.30 11.20
N THR A 850 2.90 49.34 9.98
CA THR A 850 1.85 48.42 9.57
C THR A 850 2.41 46.99 9.43
N ALA A 851 3.53 46.81 8.73
CA ALA A 851 4.17 45.51 8.52
C ALA A 851 4.62 44.85 9.86
N PHE A 852 5.20 45.64 10.76
CA PHE A 852 5.57 45.21 12.12
C PHE A 852 4.34 44.72 12.89
N PHE A 853 3.24 45.47 12.89
CA PHE A 853 2.02 45.01 13.57
C PHE A 853 1.32 43.85 12.86
N GLU A 854 1.47 43.68 11.54
CA GLU A 854 0.99 42.47 10.86
C GLU A 854 1.82 41.24 11.28
N ALA A 855 3.15 41.32 11.24
CA ALA A 855 4.07 40.28 11.72
C ALA A 855 3.84 39.93 13.20
N TRP A 856 3.63 40.95 14.05
CA TRP A 856 3.26 40.80 15.45
C TRP A 856 1.99 39.97 15.65
N ASN A 857 0.90 40.34 14.97
CA ASN A 857 -0.39 39.66 15.11
C ASN A 857 -0.34 38.22 14.55
N ASN A 858 0.63 37.93 13.69
CA ASN A 858 0.92 36.59 13.19
C ASN A 858 1.89 35.78 14.08
N GLY A 859 2.59 36.42 15.03
CA GLY A 859 3.56 35.78 15.94
C GLY A 859 4.93 35.48 15.34
N ASP A 860 5.35 36.25 14.32
CA ASP A 860 6.61 36.08 13.59
C ASP A 860 7.86 36.34 14.46
N GLU A 861 8.90 35.52 14.35
CA GLU A 861 10.16 35.74 15.10
C GLU A 861 10.88 37.04 14.70
N CYS A 862 10.61 37.58 13.51
CA CYS A 862 11.16 38.87 13.08
C CYS A 862 10.63 40.05 13.92
N ALA A 863 9.49 39.91 14.59
CA ALA A 863 8.89 40.96 15.42
C ALA A 863 9.39 40.99 16.88
N ASP A 864 10.25 40.04 17.29
CA ASP A 864 11.03 40.07 18.56
C ASP A 864 12.13 41.16 18.50
N SER A 865 11.69 42.41 18.45
CA SER A 865 12.52 43.60 18.27
C SER A 865 13.54 43.83 19.39
N ASN A 866 13.34 43.23 20.56
CA ASN A 866 14.29 43.25 21.67
C ASN A 866 15.21 42.02 21.74
N GLY A 867 14.96 40.98 20.93
CA GLY A 867 15.79 39.76 20.86
C GLY A 867 15.68 38.87 22.11
N SER A 868 14.50 38.84 22.72
CA SER A 868 14.19 38.10 23.94
C SER A 868 14.04 36.59 23.75
N GLY A 869 13.61 36.17 22.55
CA GLY A 869 13.30 34.80 22.18
C GLY A 869 11.93 34.33 22.65
N GLY A 870 10.91 34.48 21.80
CA GLY A 870 9.55 34.00 22.05
C GLY A 870 8.56 34.39 20.95
N THR A 871 7.26 34.31 21.24
CA THR A 871 6.26 35.10 20.51
C THR A 871 6.36 36.56 20.98
N PRO A 872 6.33 37.57 20.07
CA PRO A 872 6.45 38.98 20.43
C PRO A 872 5.56 39.41 21.61
N ASP A 873 6.13 40.09 22.61
CA ASP A 873 5.41 40.61 23.79
C ASP A 873 5.58 42.13 23.93
N ASP A 874 4.69 42.83 24.63
CA ASP A 874 4.61 44.31 24.74
C ASP A 874 5.97 45.08 24.90
N ALA A 875 7.03 44.43 25.40
CA ALA A 875 8.40 44.96 25.37
C ALA A 875 8.92 45.23 23.94
N ASP A 876 8.59 44.37 22.97
CA ASP A 876 8.97 44.48 21.56
C ASP A 876 8.30 45.67 20.85
N VAL A 877 7.03 46.00 21.14
CA VAL A 877 6.41 47.26 20.66
C VAL A 877 7.22 48.46 21.17
N THR A 878 7.68 48.35 22.41
CA THR A 878 8.43 49.41 23.09
C THR A 878 9.82 49.59 22.49
N GLU A 879 10.51 48.50 22.14
CA GLU A 879 11.81 48.56 21.47
C GLU A 879 11.70 48.95 20.00
N PHE A 880 10.74 48.39 19.24
CA PHE A 880 10.45 48.80 17.86
C PHE A 880 10.23 50.31 17.77
N PHE A 881 9.31 50.87 18.58
CA PHE A 881 9.10 52.32 18.60
C PHE A 881 10.26 53.13 19.22
N THR A 882 11.19 52.50 19.93
CA THR A 882 12.43 53.16 20.37
C THR A 882 13.43 53.26 19.21
N LEU A 883 13.63 52.18 18.45
CA LEU A 883 14.47 52.19 17.24
C LEU A 883 13.88 53.13 16.17
N TRP A 884 12.56 53.07 15.99
CA TRP A 884 11.75 53.96 15.15
C TRP A 884 12.09 55.44 15.31
N ASN A 885 11.88 55.97 16.52
CA ASN A 885 12.00 57.40 16.81
C ASN A 885 13.46 57.88 16.80
N ASN A 886 14.43 56.96 16.83
CA ASN A 886 15.85 57.25 16.69
C ASN A 886 16.36 57.07 15.25
N GLY A 887 15.57 56.49 14.33
CA GLY A 887 16.03 56.09 12.99
C GLY A 887 17.12 55.01 13.03
N GLY A 888 17.02 54.10 14.00
CA GLY A 888 18.08 53.13 14.33
C GLY A 888 17.97 51.80 13.59
N CYS A 889 18.94 51.55 12.72
CA CYS A 889 19.53 50.23 12.52
C CYS A 889 20.87 50.19 13.31
#